data_AF-A0A835Y1M4-F1
#
_entry.id   AF-A0A835Y1M4-F1
#
_cell.length_a   1.000
_cell.length_b   1.000
_cell.length_c   1.000
_cell.angle_alpha   90.00
_cell.angle_beta   90.00
_cell.angle_gamma   90.00
#
_symmetry.space_group_name_H-M   'P 1'
#
loop_
_entity.id
_entity.type
_entity.pdbx_description
1 polymer ?
#
loop_
_entity_poly.entity_id
_entity_poly.type
_entity_poly.pdbx_seq_one_letter_code
_entity_poly.pdbx_strand_id
1 'polypeptide(L)'
;MRGRPDARYLVYVCFKPGGVAGAEATERNVWKRCCGLGDRMRGIQFLTRIAAATKRVLLVWQESPAPLERFLVPGAIDWRLTPELGIDPARDLVQGATHFKVTSIHELDLTGTELHHFKQAVLQATDAALSSVGIGRGQPFLALHLRLGGQIGETNPVHRFSLGTLVDTLAVSTLCAKSLLSKHLPQDRQPAGHGPWLRGALASVMGWGLKDPMPLVLVTDNDLLRRKAKTGCIPPWSSPNVRPVHIEVYEAEWLPGGASPNASAAEEALVRAHVASLADFGILAKSACAVFSPSGFGNQAQLLRSHPDCAALLARDYLSTVERLCWLHDYVAWHRSMRGRPDARYLVYVCFKPGGVAGAEATERNVWKRCCGLGDRMRGIQFLTRIAAATKRVLLVWQESPAPLERFLVPGAIDWRLTPDLGIDPARDLVQGATHFKVTSKHEHDLNGTELHRFKQAVLQGFLSGPDSPRFVTVSTNAAATEDVGDPVPPLPLGPGLATLAQALFRLSPEVEQATDAALSSVRIGRGQPFLALHLRLGGQIGESGAVERFSLGSLLDTLAFSTLCAGSLLSKYPAQDSQPAGRGQWLPGIGAGALGGAVGWGLKSDIPHVLITDNEALRLKVKTGYIPPWSSPGVQPVHIEVHQAEWVPGGASPNASAAEEALVRAHVASLADFGILVKSACVVFSPSGFGNQAQLLRSHPDCAALLTRDYLSTPVLGSRAKGAARLLD
;
A
#
# COMPACT_ATOMS: atom_id res chain seq x y z
N MET A 1 14.39 -12.62 44.75
CA MET A 1 14.90 -13.93 44.24
C MET A 1 16.41 -13.90 44.02
N ARG A 2 16.97 -12.84 43.43
CA ARG A 2 18.43 -12.68 43.22
C ARG A 2 19.23 -12.91 44.51
N GLY A 3 20.33 -13.67 44.41
CA GLY A 3 21.26 -13.96 45.51
C GLY A 3 20.84 -15.11 46.46
N ARG A 4 19.66 -15.72 46.25
CA ARG A 4 19.29 -16.92 47.00
C ARG A 4 19.91 -18.18 46.36
N PRO A 5 20.36 -19.16 47.16
CA PRO A 5 20.96 -20.40 46.64
C PRO A 5 19.98 -21.27 45.85
N ASP A 6 18.67 -21.11 46.06
CA ASP A 6 17.61 -21.84 45.35
C ASP A 6 17.06 -21.09 44.12
N ALA A 7 17.58 -19.90 43.81
CA ALA A 7 17.10 -19.09 42.71
C ALA A 7 17.41 -19.75 41.36
N ARG A 8 16.40 -19.82 40.49
CA ARG A 8 16.57 -20.27 39.11
C ARG A 8 16.82 -19.07 38.22
N TYR A 9 17.88 -19.15 37.43
CA TYR A 9 18.29 -18.08 36.53
C TYR A 9 17.85 -18.37 35.09
N LEU A 10 17.60 -17.30 34.35
CA LEU A 10 17.51 -17.27 32.90
C LEU A 10 18.56 -16.28 32.44
N VAL A 11 19.53 -16.72 31.64
CA VAL A 11 20.68 -15.87 31.28
C VAL A 11 20.68 -15.58 29.79
N TYR A 12 20.64 -14.29 29.43
CA TYR A 12 20.91 -13.83 28.07
C TYR A 12 22.41 -13.70 27.88
N VAL A 13 22.97 -14.43 26.92
CA VAL A 13 24.42 -14.42 26.70
C VAL A 13 24.75 -13.95 25.29
N CYS A 14 25.74 -13.06 25.19
CA CYS A 14 26.23 -12.53 23.92
C CYS A 14 27.77 -12.51 23.87
N PHE A 15 28.35 -13.41 23.08
CA PHE A 15 29.81 -13.67 23.07
C PHE A 15 30.57 -12.86 22.02
N LYS A 16 31.84 -12.56 22.32
CA LYS A 16 32.83 -12.16 21.30
C LYS A 16 33.45 -13.41 20.67
N PRO A 17 33.48 -13.56 19.34
CA PRO A 17 34.34 -14.56 18.71
C PRO A 17 35.79 -14.36 19.17
N GLY A 18 36.39 -15.39 19.78
CA GLY A 18 37.76 -15.34 20.32
C GLY A 18 37.94 -14.65 21.69
N GLY A 19 36.86 -14.33 22.41
CA GLY A 19 36.92 -13.91 23.82
C GLY A 19 37.24 -15.07 24.76
N VAL A 20 37.45 -14.77 26.06
CA VAL A 20 37.81 -15.76 27.10
C VAL A 20 36.83 -16.94 27.12
N ALA A 21 35.54 -16.69 26.97
CA ALA A 21 34.53 -17.74 26.84
C ALA A 21 34.29 -18.22 25.39
N GLY A 22 34.62 -17.39 24.40
CA GLY A 22 34.47 -17.70 22.97
C GLY A 22 35.46 -18.73 22.44
N ALA A 23 36.62 -18.89 23.09
CA ALA A 23 37.63 -19.89 22.75
C ALA A 23 37.20 -21.32 23.16
N GLU A 24 36.45 -21.47 24.25
CA GLU A 24 35.90 -22.76 24.70
C GLU A 24 34.52 -23.08 24.12
N ALA A 25 33.76 -22.07 23.68
CA ALA A 25 32.44 -22.22 23.06
C ALA A 25 32.45 -22.80 21.63
N THR A 26 33.52 -23.49 21.24
CA THR A 26 33.67 -24.10 19.92
C THR A 26 32.73 -25.31 19.76
N GLU A 27 31.77 -25.16 18.84
CA GLU A 27 30.91 -26.18 18.20
C GLU A 27 29.47 -26.39 18.68
N ARG A 28 29.08 -26.08 19.93
CA ARG A 28 27.68 -26.31 20.37
C ARG A 28 26.85 -25.03 20.46
N ASN A 29 25.98 -24.79 19.48
CA ASN A 29 24.79 -23.93 19.54
C ASN A 29 24.94 -22.45 19.95
N VAL A 30 26.16 -21.92 20.12
CA VAL A 30 26.39 -20.51 20.45
C VAL A 30 26.37 -19.64 19.19
N TRP A 31 25.51 -18.61 19.19
CA TRP A 31 25.45 -17.63 18.10
C TRP A 31 26.77 -16.86 18.01
N LYS A 32 27.48 -17.00 16.89
CA LYS A 32 28.79 -16.34 16.66
C LYS A 32 28.71 -14.81 16.49
N ARG A 33 27.53 -14.19 16.55
CA ARG A 33 27.36 -12.73 16.36
C ARG A 33 26.29 -12.13 17.25
N CYS A 34 26.66 -11.15 18.05
CA CYS A 34 25.70 -10.31 18.73
C CYS A 34 24.97 -9.42 17.72
N CYS A 35 23.64 -9.40 17.73
CA CYS A 35 22.85 -8.47 16.92
C CYS A 35 23.07 -7.01 17.40
N GLY A 36 22.62 -6.04 16.60
CA GLY A 36 22.70 -4.62 16.93
C GLY A 36 22.00 -4.27 18.27
N LEU A 37 22.30 -3.09 18.83
CA LEU A 37 21.80 -2.66 20.15
C LEU A 37 20.27 -2.79 20.28
N GLY A 38 19.51 -2.40 19.25
CA GLY A 38 18.05 -2.49 19.26
C GLY A 38 17.52 -3.94 19.31
N ASP A 39 18.22 -4.90 18.70
CA ASP A 39 17.83 -6.32 18.77
C ASP A 39 18.15 -6.92 20.14
N ARG A 40 19.24 -6.48 20.76
CA ARG A 40 19.60 -6.87 22.13
C ARG A 40 18.55 -6.40 23.13
N MET A 41 18.13 -5.13 23.05
CA MET A 41 17.06 -4.60 23.91
C MET A 41 15.74 -5.37 23.73
N ARG A 42 15.38 -5.70 22.49
CA ARG A 42 14.22 -6.58 22.21
C ARG A 42 14.35 -7.96 22.84
N GLY A 43 15.53 -8.58 22.72
CA GLY A 43 15.82 -9.88 23.35
C GLY A 43 15.64 -9.84 24.86
N ILE A 44 16.13 -8.79 25.52
CA ILE A 44 16.02 -8.60 26.98
C ILE A 44 14.55 -8.42 27.39
N GLN A 45 13.78 -7.59 26.69
CA GLN A 45 12.35 -7.40 26.97
C GLN A 45 11.58 -8.71 26.90
N PHE A 46 11.84 -9.52 25.86
CA PHE A 46 11.22 -10.83 25.77
C PHE A 46 11.62 -11.77 26.89
N LEU A 47 12.93 -11.87 27.17
CA LEU A 47 13.41 -12.76 28.21
C LEU A 47 12.94 -12.31 29.59
N THR A 48 12.64 -11.03 29.77
CA THR A 48 11.98 -10.52 30.99
C THR A 48 10.58 -11.12 31.14
N ARG A 49 9.80 -11.21 30.05
CA ARG A 49 8.47 -11.86 30.05
C ARG A 49 8.58 -13.36 30.35
N ILE A 50 9.55 -14.07 29.76
CA ILE A 50 9.80 -15.48 30.11
C ILE A 50 10.21 -15.61 31.57
N ALA A 51 11.16 -14.81 32.03
CA ALA A 51 11.65 -14.86 33.41
C ALA A 51 10.50 -14.63 34.40
N ALA A 52 9.63 -13.66 34.13
CA ALA A 52 8.41 -13.43 34.92
C ALA A 52 7.47 -14.65 34.90
N ALA A 53 7.13 -15.16 33.71
CA ALA A 53 6.22 -16.30 33.55
C ALA A 53 6.75 -17.59 34.19
N THR A 54 8.07 -17.77 34.20
CA THR A 54 8.75 -18.96 34.74
C THR A 54 9.27 -18.78 36.16
N LYS A 55 9.02 -17.62 36.78
CA LYS A 55 9.53 -17.23 38.11
C LYS A 55 11.06 -17.40 38.22
N ARG A 56 11.79 -16.98 37.19
CA ARG A 56 13.26 -16.97 37.14
C ARG A 56 13.81 -15.54 37.26
N VAL A 57 15.06 -15.43 37.66
CA VAL A 57 15.80 -14.15 37.64
C VAL A 57 16.47 -14.02 36.27
N LEU A 58 16.17 -12.95 35.53
CA LEU A 58 16.86 -12.63 34.29
C LEU A 58 18.24 -12.04 34.61
N LEU A 59 19.29 -12.65 34.07
CA LEU A 59 20.63 -12.09 34.05
C LEU A 59 21.05 -11.83 32.60
N VAL A 60 21.78 -10.76 32.35
CA VAL A 60 22.25 -10.37 31.02
C VAL A 60 23.77 -10.31 31.09
N TRP A 61 24.43 -11.12 30.28
CA TRP A 61 25.88 -11.13 30.16
C TRP A 61 26.31 -10.91 28.71
N GLN A 62 27.17 -9.92 28.50
CA GLN A 62 27.59 -9.51 27.18
C GLN A 62 29.08 -9.16 27.14
N GLU A 63 29.83 -9.86 26.29
CA GLU A 63 31.26 -9.60 26.04
C GLU A 63 31.51 -8.70 24.82
N SER A 64 30.61 -8.70 23.83
CA SER A 64 30.82 -8.01 22.55
C SER A 64 29.53 -7.39 22.00
N PRO A 65 29.58 -6.20 21.38
CA PRO A 65 30.75 -5.35 21.18
C PRO A 65 31.29 -4.72 22.48
N ALA A 66 30.42 -4.38 23.43
CA ALA A 66 30.81 -4.05 24.81
C ALA A 66 29.66 -4.39 25.78
N PRO A 67 29.93 -4.55 27.08
CA PRO A 67 28.91 -4.90 28.07
C PRO A 67 27.76 -3.88 28.08
N LEU A 68 26.52 -4.35 28.05
CA LEU A 68 25.32 -3.50 28.14
C LEU A 68 25.33 -2.62 29.38
N GLU A 69 25.95 -3.06 30.47
CA GLU A 69 26.06 -2.34 31.74
C GLU A 69 26.82 -1.01 31.62
N ARG A 70 27.64 -0.85 30.57
CA ARG A 70 28.29 0.42 30.24
C ARG A 70 27.34 1.43 29.60
N PHE A 71 26.19 0.97 29.10
CA PHE A 71 25.24 1.72 28.29
C PHE A 71 23.82 1.74 28.85
N LEU A 72 23.50 0.84 29.77
CA LEU A 72 22.17 0.73 30.36
C LEU A 72 22.38 0.40 31.82
N VAL A 73 21.77 1.21 32.67
CA VAL A 73 21.67 0.93 34.10
C VAL A 73 20.36 0.18 34.31
N PRO A 74 20.34 -0.90 35.11
CA PRO A 74 19.09 -1.56 35.44
C PRO A 74 18.12 -0.61 36.17
N GLY A 75 16.84 -0.66 35.78
CA GLY A 75 15.75 0.05 36.47
C GLY A 75 15.23 -0.77 37.65
N ALA A 76 13.90 -0.96 37.72
CA ALA A 76 13.27 -1.76 38.78
C ALA A 76 13.69 -3.24 38.81
N ILE A 77 14.31 -3.75 37.73
CA ILE A 77 14.83 -5.12 37.63
C ILE A 77 16.34 -5.05 37.44
N ASP A 78 17.10 -5.47 38.46
CA ASP A 78 18.55 -5.59 38.34
C ASP A 78 18.93 -6.88 37.59
N TRP A 79 19.26 -6.71 36.31
CA TRP A 79 19.60 -7.78 35.37
C TRP A 79 21.11 -8.06 35.27
N ARG A 80 21.95 -7.35 36.02
CA ARG A 80 23.42 -7.49 35.94
C ARG A 80 23.90 -8.85 36.41
N LEU A 81 24.87 -9.42 35.70
CA LEU A 81 25.60 -10.60 36.17
C LEU A 81 26.81 -10.14 36.97
N THR A 82 26.67 -10.08 38.30
CA THR A 82 27.73 -9.58 39.19
C THR A 82 28.45 -10.74 39.90
N PRO A 83 29.76 -10.58 40.24
CA PRO A 83 30.54 -11.66 40.86
C PRO A 83 29.95 -12.22 42.16
N GLU A 84 29.19 -11.42 42.91
CA GLU A 84 28.59 -11.80 44.19
C GLU A 84 27.49 -12.86 44.03
N LEU A 85 27.02 -13.11 42.80
CA LEU A 85 26.10 -14.21 42.50
C LEU A 85 26.80 -15.57 42.49
N GLY A 86 28.13 -15.61 42.52
CA GLY A 86 28.91 -16.85 42.46
C GLY A 86 28.79 -17.62 41.15
N ILE A 87 28.25 -16.98 40.10
CA ILE A 87 28.08 -17.54 38.76
C ILE A 87 29.31 -17.16 37.94
N ASP A 88 30.15 -18.14 37.62
CA ASP A 88 31.27 -17.99 36.70
C ASP A 88 30.73 -18.10 35.25
N PRO A 89 30.81 -17.05 34.43
CA PRO A 89 30.25 -17.10 33.09
C PRO A 89 30.87 -18.19 32.20
N ALA A 90 32.17 -18.45 32.32
CA ALA A 90 32.85 -19.45 31.50
C ALA A 90 32.46 -20.87 31.94
N ARG A 91 32.50 -21.15 33.25
CA ARG A 91 32.15 -22.47 33.76
C ARG A 91 30.64 -22.73 33.73
N ASP A 92 29.85 -21.83 34.32
CA ASP A 92 28.45 -22.10 34.65
C ASP A 92 27.50 -21.82 33.47
N LEU A 93 27.85 -20.87 32.58
CA LEU A 93 27.01 -20.53 31.43
C LEU A 93 27.42 -21.24 30.14
N VAL A 94 28.71 -21.51 29.91
CA VAL A 94 29.16 -22.22 28.69
C VAL A 94 29.11 -23.74 28.85
N GLN A 95 29.51 -24.26 30.01
CA GLN A 95 29.63 -25.71 30.22
C GLN A 95 28.43 -26.32 30.97
N GLY A 96 27.78 -25.55 31.85
CA GLY A 96 26.73 -26.04 32.75
C GLY A 96 25.27 -25.76 32.34
N ALA A 97 25.01 -24.91 31.34
CA ALA A 97 23.67 -24.43 31.04
C ALA A 97 22.97 -25.16 29.87
N THR A 98 21.63 -25.28 29.94
CA THR A 98 20.83 -25.67 28.78
C THR A 98 20.58 -24.46 27.87
N HIS A 99 21.11 -24.50 26.65
CA HIS A 99 21.00 -23.40 25.70
C HIS A 99 19.74 -23.52 24.83
N PHE A 100 18.95 -22.44 24.77
CA PHE A 100 17.79 -22.31 23.89
C PHE A 100 18.03 -21.22 22.84
N LYS A 101 17.77 -21.54 21.57
CA LYS A 101 17.88 -20.58 20.45
C LYS A 101 16.53 -19.88 20.24
N VAL A 102 16.53 -18.55 20.27
CA VAL A 102 15.31 -17.73 20.17
C VAL A 102 15.46 -16.73 19.02
N THR A 103 14.42 -16.57 18.17
CA THR A 103 14.57 -15.91 16.85
C THR A 103 13.79 -14.60 16.58
N SER A 104 12.77 -14.12 17.34
CA SER A 104 12.13 -12.77 17.07
C SER A 104 10.99 -12.31 18.01
N ILE A 105 11.10 -11.22 18.84
CA ILE A 105 10.08 -10.93 19.91
C ILE A 105 9.96 -9.43 20.39
N HIS A 106 8.84 -9.04 21.08
CA HIS A 106 8.33 -7.66 21.46
C HIS A 106 8.10 -7.38 22.99
N GLU A 107 7.63 -6.16 23.40
CA GLU A 107 8.22 -5.12 24.33
C GLU A 107 7.66 -4.88 25.79
N LEU A 108 8.36 -4.12 26.68
CA LEU A 108 7.84 -3.25 27.80
C LEU A 108 8.96 -2.51 28.63
N ASP A 109 8.55 -1.56 29.51
CA ASP A 109 9.22 -0.29 29.94
C ASP A 109 9.63 -0.17 31.45
N LEU A 110 10.59 0.72 31.86
CA LEU A 110 11.13 0.87 33.25
C LEU A 110 11.77 2.27 33.61
N THR A 111 11.86 2.61 34.92
CA THR A 111 12.49 3.86 35.51
C THR A 111 13.41 3.61 36.74
N GLY A 112 14.27 4.57 37.15
CA GLY A 112 15.15 4.54 38.36
C GLY A 112 16.25 5.64 38.41
N THR A 113 16.99 5.86 39.52
CA THR A 113 17.67 7.13 39.89
C THR A 113 19.21 7.26 39.77
N GLU A 114 20.01 6.19 39.65
CA GLU A 114 21.45 6.28 39.22
C GLU A 114 21.61 6.52 37.70
N LEU A 115 20.46 6.49 37.03
CA LEU A 115 20.16 6.99 35.70
C LEU A 115 20.79 8.35 35.41
N HIS A 116 20.98 9.23 36.40
CA HIS A 116 21.31 10.63 36.16
C HIS A 116 22.59 10.82 35.33
N HIS A 117 23.75 10.23 35.68
CA HIS A 117 25.00 10.56 34.99
C HIS A 117 25.09 10.01 33.56
N PHE A 118 24.63 8.78 33.32
CA PHE A 118 24.59 8.20 31.98
C PHE A 118 23.48 8.81 31.11
N LYS A 119 22.30 9.04 31.69
CA LYS A 119 21.24 9.83 31.06
C LYS A 119 21.77 11.23 30.76
N GLN A 120 22.55 11.87 31.62
CA GLN A 120 23.19 13.14 31.31
C GLN A 120 24.14 12.99 30.13
N ALA A 121 25.00 11.97 30.05
CA ALA A 121 25.91 11.79 28.91
C ALA A 121 25.19 11.57 27.57
N VAL A 122 24.17 10.69 27.53
CA VAL A 122 23.35 10.47 26.32
C VAL A 122 22.48 11.69 26.02
N LEU A 123 21.87 12.32 27.02
CA LEU A 123 21.10 13.54 26.83
C LEU A 123 21.98 14.70 26.36
N GLN A 124 23.20 14.83 26.88
CA GLN A 124 24.20 15.81 26.44
C GLN A 124 24.67 15.52 25.03
N ALA A 125 24.93 14.25 24.67
CA ALA A 125 25.28 13.87 23.31
C ALA A 125 24.13 14.14 22.33
N THR A 126 22.89 13.78 22.70
CA THR A 126 21.67 14.09 21.93
C THR A 126 21.45 15.60 21.82
N ASP A 127 21.56 16.35 22.91
CA ASP A 127 21.35 17.81 22.92
C ASP A 127 22.47 18.52 22.14
N ALA A 128 23.71 18.05 22.21
CA ALA A 128 24.83 18.54 21.40
C ALA A 128 24.61 18.22 19.92
N ALA A 129 24.12 17.03 19.58
CA ALA A 129 23.82 16.65 18.22
C ALA A 129 22.67 17.48 17.63
N LEU A 130 21.59 17.68 18.37
CA LEU A 130 20.48 18.57 18.00
C LEU A 130 20.94 20.03 17.87
N SER A 131 21.78 20.50 18.80
CA SER A 131 22.34 21.85 18.75
C SER A 131 23.28 22.05 17.56
N SER A 132 24.05 21.02 17.16
CA SER A 132 24.91 21.06 15.96
C SER A 132 24.10 21.22 14.67
N VAL A 133 22.84 20.81 14.71
CA VAL A 133 21.85 21.07 13.66
C VAL A 133 20.88 22.17 14.06
N GLY A 134 21.27 23.11 14.92
CA GLY A 134 20.50 24.30 15.31
C GLY A 134 19.07 24.04 15.78
N ILE A 135 18.83 22.88 16.38
CA ILE A 135 17.59 22.56 17.10
C ILE A 135 17.87 22.83 18.57
N GLY A 136 17.22 23.86 19.11
CA GLY A 136 17.36 24.25 20.51
C GLY A 136 16.79 23.18 21.46
N ARG A 137 17.26 23.18 22.71
CA ARG A 137 16.76 22.26 23.73
C ARG A 137 15.25 22.46 23.93
N GLY A 138 14.47 21.40 23.72
CA GLY A 138 12.99 21.42 23.82
C GLY A 138 12.27 21.95 22.58
N GLN A 139 12.96 22.37 21.53
CA GLN A 139 12.33 22.72 20.25
C GLN A 139 11.74 21.46 19.61
N PRO A 140 10.45 21.44 19.22
CA PRO A 140 9.86 20.28 18.55
C PRO A 140 10.48 20.11 17.16
N PHE A 141 10.79 18.87 16.80
CA PHE A 141 11.28 18.51 15.48
C PHE A 141 10.68 17.18 15.02
N LEU A 142 10.66 16.99 13.71
CA LEU A 142 10.28 15.75 13.05
C LEU A 142 11.56 14.94 12.78
N ALA A 143 11.60 13.69 13.22
CA ALA A 143 12.71 12.81 12.90
C ALA A 143 12.35 11.83 11.79
N LEU A 144 13.30 11.56 10.90
CA LEU A 144 13.20 10.56 9.86
C LEU A 144 14.34 9.58 10.02
N HIS A 145 14.04 8.35 10.43
CA HIS A 145 15.01 7.29 10.59
C HIS A 145 15.04 6.39 9.35
N LEU A 146 16.19 6.33 8.66
CA LEU A 146 16.43 5.45 7.53
C LEU A 146 17.63 4.55 7.82
N ARG A 147 17.36 3.32 8.24
CA ARG A 147 18.35 2.24 8.33
C ARG A 147 18.39 1.49 7.01
N LEU A 148 19.51 1.58 6.30
CA LEU A 148 19.68 0.98 4.96
C LEU A 148 20.70 -0.16 4.96
N GLY A 149 21.17 -0.55 6.15
CA GLY A 149 22.20 -1.56 6.35
C GLY A 149 23.59 -0.94 6.30
N GLY A 150 24.58 -1.60 6.91
CA GLY A 150 25.98 -1.18 6.92
C GLY A 150 26.67 -1.16 8.28
N GLN A 151 26.01 -1.57 9.37
CA GLN A 151 26.63 -1.53 10.70
C GLN A 151 27.73 -2.60 10.88
N ILE A 152 28.63 -2.31 11.84
CA ILE A 152 29.67 -3.22 12.35
C ILE A 152 29.06 -4.61 12.63
N GLY A 153 29.40 -5.60 11.82
CA GLY A 153 28.95 -7.00 11.94
C GLY A 153 27.94 -7.49 10.90
N GLU A 154 27.36 -6.60 10.09
CA GLU A 154 26.52 -6.97 8.94
C GLU A 154 27.41 -7.37 7.75
N THR A 155 27.45 -8.66 7.39
CA THR A 155 28.32 -9.16 6.30
C THR A 155 27.75 -9.04 4.89
N ASN A 156 26.59 -8.42 4.73
CA ASN A 156 26.04 -8.12 3.40
C ASN A 156 26.25 -6.63 3.12
N PRO A 157 27.22 -6.26 2.26
CA PRO A 157 27.44 -4.87 1.90
C PRO A 157 26.21 -4.30 1.19
N VAL A 158 25.99 -3.00 1.43
CA VAL A 158 24.89 -2.13 1.02
C VAL A 158 24.82 -1.90 -0.51
N HIS A 159 25.41 -2.78 -1.32
CA HIS A 159 25.38 -2.67 -2.79
C HIS A 159 24.00 -2.91 -3.42
N ARG A 160 22.93 -3.13 -2.64
CA ARG A 160 21.59 -3.42 -3.17
C ARG A 160 20.72 -2.20 -3.44
N PHE A 161 21.04 -1.02 -2.91
CA PHE A 161 20.24 0.17 -3.15
C PHE A 161 20.91 1.05 -4.21
N SER A 162 20.24 1.22 -5.34
CA SER A 162 20.64 2.24 -6.32
C SER A 162 20.48 3.63 -5.70
N LEU A 163 21.25 4.61 -6.18
CA LEU A 163 21.13 6.01 -5.72
C LEU A 163 19.69 6.54 -5.93
N GLY A 164 19.00 6.09 -6.97
CA GLY A 164 17.58 6.42 -7.20
C GLY A 164 16.70 5.92 -6.04
N THR A 165 16.81 4.63 -5.70
CA THR A 165 16.04 4.00 -4.62
C THR A 165 16.22 4.72 -3.27
N LEU A 166 17.42 5.25 -3.01
CA LEU A 166 17.73 6.02 -1.80
C LEU A 166 17.02 7.40 -1.77
N VAL A 167 17.02 8.11 -2.89
CA VAL A 167 16.35 9.42 -3.02
C VAL A 167 14.83 9.26 -2.89
N ASP A 168 14.27 8.24 -3.53
CA ASP A 168 12.83 7.98 -3.52
C ASP A 168 12.34 7.55 -2.14
N THR A 169 13.11 6.68 -1.47
CA THR A 169 12.85 6.28 -0.07
C THR A 169 12.79 7.52 0.83
N LEU A 170 13.73 8.45 0.68
CA LEU A 170 13.77 9.67 1.46
C LEU A 170 12.60 10.60 1.15
N ALA A 171 12.24 10.77 -0.13
CA ALA A 171 11.13 11.62 -0.56
C ALA A 171 9.79 11.13 0.00
N VAL A 172 9.52 9.84 -0.13
CA VAL A 172 8.32 9.18 0.42
C VAL A 172 8.27 9.32 1.93
N SER A 173 9.38 9.02 2.60
CA SER A 173 9.40 9.07 4.06
C SER A 173 9.15 10.49 4.55
N THR A 174 9.61 11.49 3.81
CA THR A 174 9.32 12.91 4.07
C THR A 174 7.85 13.27 3.83
N LEU A 175 7.22 12.73 2.78
CA LEU A 175 5.78 12.92 2.54
C LEU A 175 4.94 12.29 3.65
N CYS A 176 5.30 11.08 4.09
CA CYS A 176 4.68 10.42 5.23
C CYS A 176 4.82 11.29 6.50
N ALA A 177 6.01 11.85 6.70
CA ALA A 177 6.31 12.72 7.82
C ALA A 177 5.49 14.04 7.79
N LYS A 178 5.33 14.66 6.62
CA LYS A 178 4.45 15.82 6.42
C LYS A 178 2.98 15.48 6.70
N SER A 179 2.52 14.32 6.24
CA SER A 179 1.16 13.84 6.50
C SER A 179 0.91 13.64 7.99
N LEU A 180 1.85 13.00 8.71
CA LEU A 180 1.81 12.88 10.17
C LEU A 180 1.71 14.24 10.87
N LEU A 181 2.55 15.20 10.47
CA LEU A 181 2.52 16.56 11.04
C LEU A 181 1.15 17.22 10.84
N SER A 182 0.55 17.08 9.66
CA SER A 182 -0.76 17.68 9.38
C SER A 182 -1.88 17.12 10.25
N LYS A 183 -1.76 15.86 10.69
CA LYS A 183 -2.77 15.17 11.51
C LYS A 183 -2.66 15.48 13.00
N HIS A 184 -1.48 15.88 13.48
CA HIS A 184 -1.21 15.93 14.93
C HIS A 184 -0.80 17.32 15.43
N LEU A 185 -0.64 18.30 14.54
CA LEU A 185 -0.46 19.70 14.93
C LEU A 185 -1.81 20.33 15.32
N PRO A 186 -1.90 20.96 16.52
CA PRO A 186 -3.07 21.72 16.96
C PRO A 186 -3.54 22.75 15.92
N GLN A 187 -4.87 22.89 15.74
CA GLN A 187 -5.48 23.76 14.73
C GLN A 187 -5.09 25.25 14.86
N ASP A 188 -4.77 25.71 16.06
CA ASP A 188 -4.26 27.05 16.39
C ASP A 188 -2.84 27.32 15.87
N ARG A 189 -2.12 26.27 15.44
CA ARG A 189 -0.84 26.37 14.69
C ARG A 189 -1.00 26.04 13.20
N GLN A 190 -2.21 25.76 12.71
CA GLN A 190 -2.49 25.63 11.29
C GLN A 190 -2.74 27.02 10.70
N PRO A 191 -2.24 27.33 9.48
CA PRO A 191 -2.43 28.65 8.89
C PRO A 191 -3.92 28.98 8.76
N ALA A 192 -4.33 30.13 9.30
CA ALA A 192 -5.68 30.64 9.16
C ALA A 192 -5.97 30.97 7.70
N GLY A 193 -6.98 30.31 7.12
CA GLY A 193 -7.55 30.64 5.82
C GLY A 193 -7.25 29.62 4.74
N HIS A 194 -8.19 28.69 4.50
CA HIS A 194 -8.85 28.43 3.21
C HIS A 194 -9.84 27.26 3.40
N GLY A 195 -11.05 27.40 2.86
CA GLY A 195 -12.19 26.50 3.09
C GLY A 195 -12.05 25.06 2.53
N PRO A 196 -12.99 24.15 2.85
CA PRO A 196 -12.69 22.71 2.95
C PRO A 196 -12.76 21.88 1.66
N TRP A 197 -12.77 22.45 0.45
CA TRP A 197 -12.97 21.66 -0.77
C TRP A 197 -12.00 22.03 -1.91
N LEU A 198 -11.42 20.98 -2.51
CA LEU A 198 -10.50 20.96 -3.65
C LEU A 198 -9.12 21.62 -3.46
N ARG A 199 -8.21 20.94 -2.71
CA ARG A 199 -6.73 21.01 -2.92
C ARG A 199 -5.89 20.04 -2.03
N GLY A 200 -6.37 18.82 -1.75
CA GLY A 200 -5.81 17.98 -0.68
C GLY A 200 -4.53 17.17 -0.95
N ALA A 201 -4.21 16.77 -2.17
CA ALA A 201 -3.09 15.83 -2.41
C ALA A 201 -2.02 16.29 -3.40
N LEU A 202 -2.36 17.18 -4.35
CA LEU A 202 -1.39 17.72 -5.34
C LEU A 202 -0.90 19.13 -4.97
N ALA A 203 -1.71 19.94 -4.28
CA ALA A 203 -1.25 21.22 -3.72
C ALA A 203 -0.45 21.07 -2.41
N SER A 204 -0.58 19.93 -1.70
CA SER A 204 0.25 19.60 -0.54
C SER A 204 1.71 19.28 -0.92
N VAL A 205 1.97 18.92 -2.18
CA VAL A 205 3.30 18.61 -2.69
C VAL A 205 4.03 19.86 -3.21
N MET A 206 3.32 20.89 -3.69
CA MET A 206 3.94 22.00 -4.43
C MET A 206 3.88 23.40 -3.79
N GLY A 207 3.35 23.59 -2.57
CA GLY A 207 3.27 24.97 -2.06
C GLY A 207 2.78 25.18 -0.63
N TRP A 208 3.26 24.40 0.34
CA TRP A 208 3.06 24.76 1.75
C TRP A 208 4.15 25.72 2.21
N GLY A 209 3.85 27.01 2.18
CA GLY A 209 4.56 28.02 2.97
C GLY A 209 4.14 27.92 4.44
N LEU A 210 4.56 26.86 5.13
CA LEU A 210 4.57 26.88 6.59
C LEU A 210 5.47 28.04 7.01
N LYS A 211 4.91 29.04 7.72
CA LYS A 211 5.65 30.24 8.12
C LYS A 211 6.89 29.92 8.98
N ASP A 212 6.92 28.76 9.63
CA ASP A 212 8.12 28.11 10.13
C ASP A 212 7.92 26.58 10.06
N PRO A 213 8.48 25.86 9.07
CA PRO A 213 8.35 24.41 9.03
C PRO A 213 9.13 23.82 10.21
N MET A 214 8.47 22.94 10.97
CA MET A 214 9.12 22.16 12.03
C MET A 214 10.42 21.55 11.47
N PRO A 215 11.57 21.69 12.15
CA PRO A 215 12.85 21.15 11.68
C PRO A 215 12.74 19.66 11.36
N LEU A 216 13.34 19.21 10.26
CA LEU A 216 13.40 17.81 9.86
C LEU A 216 14.82 17.27 10.13
N VAL A 217 14.92 16.29 11.02
CA VAL A 217 16.19 15.61 11.33
C VAL A 217 16.22 14.26 10.63
N LEU A 218 17.18 14.06 9.74
CA LEU A 218 17.41 12.76 9.11
C LEU A 218 18.43 11.98 9.92
N VAL A 219 18.02 10.83 10.48
CA VAL A 219 18.86 9.87 11.19
C VAL A 219 19.11 8.66 10.29
N THR A 220 20.35 8.47 9.82
CA THR A 220 20.66 7.40 8.86
C THR A 220 22.09 6.89 8.96
N ASP A 221 22.23 5.57 8.97
CA ASP A 221 23.50 4.84 8.90
C ASP A 221 24.16 4.89 7.52
N ASN A 222 23.52 5.51 6.52
CA ASN A 222 24.02 5.58 5.16
C ASN A 222 24.80 6.89 4.90
N ASP A 223 26.13 6.78 4.80
CA ASP A 223 27.02 7.93 4.54
C ASP A 223 26.74 8.65 3.22
N LEU A 224 26.31 7.92 2.18
CA LEU A 224 26.00 8.51 0.88
C LEU A 224 24.78 9.43 0.98
N LEU A 225 23.70 8.98 1.61
CA LEU A 225 22.52 9.81 1.90
C LEU A 225 22.91 11.03 2.75
N ARG A 226 23.78 10.84 3.74
CA ARG A 226 24.25 11.95 4.59
C ARG A 226 25.00 13.01 3.80
N ARG A 227 25.96 12.61 2.95
CA ARG A 227 26.70 13.52 2.07
C ARG A 227 25.76 14.23 1.10
N LYS A 228 24.80 13.51 0.51
CA LYS A 228 23.80 14.08 -0.41
C LYS A 228 22.87 15.08 0.28
N ALA A 229 22.43 14.79 1.51
CA ALA A 229 21.64 15.71 2.31
C ALA A 229 22.43 16.98 2.68
N LYS A 230 23.71 16.84 3.10
CA LYS A 230 24.58 17.98 3.40
C LYS A 230 24.87 18.87 2.19
N THR A 231 24.99 18.27 1.00
CA THR A 231 25.30 18.98 -0.25
C THR A 231 24.07 19.53 -0.97
N GLY A 232 22.86 19.32 -0.41
CA GLY A 232 21.62 19.76 -1.04
C GLY A 232 21.25 18.99 -2.31
N CYS A 233 21.92 17.89 -2.61
CA CYS A 233 21.74 17.09 -3.84
C CYS A 233 20.51 16.16 -3.80
N ILE A 234 19.47 16.49 -3.03
CA ILE A 234 18.23 15.71 -2.93
C ILE A 234 17.05 16.59 -3.38
N PRO A 235 16.74 16.67 -4.69
CA PRO A 235 15.64 17.48 -5.22
C PRO A 235 14.27 16.78 -5.02
N PRO A 236 13.15 17.51 -4.77
CA PRO A 236 12.97 18.97 -4.70
C PRO A 236 13.10 19.53 -3.26
N TRP A 237 13.93 18.91 -2.42
CA TRP A 237 13.91 19.11 -0.97
C TRP A 237 15.08 19.95 -0.46
N SER A 238 15.43 21.02 -1.19
CA SER A 238 16.27 22.11 -0.67
C SER A 238 15.50 22.98 0.34
N SER A 239 14.78 22.35 1.27
CA SER A 239 14.42 23.05 2.49
C SER A 239 15.73 23.23 3.26
N PRO A 240 16.15 24.46 3.59
CA PRO A 240 17.31 24.69 4.47
C PRO A 240 17.17 24.05 5.87
N ASN A 241 16.02 23.40 6.14
CA ASN A 241 15.65 22.82 7.42
C ASN A 241 15.78 21.29 7.48
N VAL A 242 16.24 20.60 6.42
CA VAL A 242 16.62 19.19 6.52
C VAL A 242 18.06 19.12 6.99
N ARG A 243 18.27 18.65 8.22
CA ARG A 243 19.60 18.60 8.82
C ARG A 243 19.94 17.16 9.17
N PRO A 244 20.86 16.52 8.42
CA PRO A 244 21.22 15.13 8.68
C PRO A 244 22.04 15.04 9.97
N VAL A 245 21.60 14.19 10.89
CA VAL A 245 22.33 13.83 12.10
C VAL A 245 22.51 12.32 12.09
N HIS A 246 23.75 11.87 12.08
CA HIS A 246 24.09 10.50 12.43
C HIS A 246 25.46 10.56 13.08
N ILE A 247 25.49 10.20 14.35
CA ILE A 247 26.72 10.14 15.09
C ILE A 247 27.18 8.67 14.96
N GLU A 248 27.91 8.39 13.90
CA GLU A 248 28.92 7.35 13.93
C GLU A 248 30.20 8.07 13.54
N VAL A 249 30.96 8.49 14.55
CA VAL A 249 32.35 8.91 14.34
C VAL A 249 33.15 7.62 14.21
N TYR A 250 33.23 7.12 12.99
CA TYR A 250 34.28 6.19 12.61
C TYR A 250 34.93 6.68 11.30
N GLU A 251 35.60 7.83 11.37
CA GLU A 251 36.80 8.06 10.56
C GLU A 251 37.96 7.25 11.18
N ALA A 252 37.80 5.93 11.27
CA ALA A 252 38.96 5.08 11.16
C ALA A 252 38.91 4.56 9.74
N GLU A 253 39.64 5.24 8.86
CA GLU A 253 40.48 4.48 7.96
C GLU A 253 41.03 3.31 8.80
N TRP A 254 40.63 2.09 8.45
CA TRP A 254 41.55 0.98 8.63
C TRP A 254 42.84 1.46 7.99
N LEU A 255 43.76 1.96 8.82
CA LEU A 255 45.03 2.53 8.38
C LEU A 255 45.55 1.55 7.34
N PRO A 256 45.78 1.98 6.09
CA PRO A 256 46.39 1.13 5.09
C PRO A 256 47.82 0.84 5.56
N GLY A 257 47.98 -0.18 6.41
CA GLY A 257 49.23 -0.44 7.12
C GLY A 257 49.10 -1.18 8.46
N GLY A 258 48.33 -2.28 8.53
CA GLY A 258 48.59 -3.48 9.36
C GLY A 258 48.83 -3.39 10.89
N ALA A 259 48.95 -2.22 11.52
CA ALA A 259 49.19 -2.10 12.94
C ALA A 259 47.85 -2.13 13.69
N SER A 260 47.58 -3.22 14.40
CA SER A 260 46.44 -3.31 15.30
C SER A 260 46.55 -2.17 16.33
N PRO A 261 45.58 -1.26 16.46
CA PRO A 261 45.57 -0.31 17.56
C PRO A 261 45.66 -1.09 18.88
N ASN A 262 46.38 -0.53 19.87
CA ASN A 262 46.40 -1.09 21.21
C ASN A 262 44.96 -1.26 21.70
N ALA A 263 44.68 -2.37 22.41
CA ALA A 263 43.32 -2.80 22.75
C ALA A 263 42.46 -1.69 23.42
N SER A 264 43.09 -0.79 24.19
CA SER A 264 42.44 0.36 24.82
C SER A 264 41.88 1.39 23.82
N ALA A 265 42.61 1.70 22.74
CA ALA A 265 42.16 2.64 21.72
C ALA A 265 41.00 2.09 20.88
N ALA A 266 41.03 0.78 20.59
CA ALA A 266 39.93 0.09 19.93
C ALA A 266 38.67 0.05 20.82
N GLU A 267 38.85 -0.17 22.12
CA GLU A 267 37.77 -0.15 23.11
C GLU A 267 37.16 1.25 23.27
N GLU A 268 37.98 2.30 23.35
CA GLU A 268 37.50 3.68 23.46
C GLU A 268 36.75 4.13 22.19
N ALA A 269 37.25 3.76 21.00
CA ALA A 269 36.58 4.02 19.74
C ALA A 269 35.21 3.31 19.66
N LEU A 270 35.13 2.09 20.19
CA LEU A 270 33.88 1.34 20.26
C LEU A 270 32.88 1.97 21.23
N VAL A 271 33.34 2.45 22.39
CA VAL A 271 32.50 3.20 23.34
C VAL A 271 31.97 4.48 22.69
N ARG A 272 32.81 5.24 21.98
CA ARG A 272 32.38 6.42 21.22
C ARG A 272 31.30 6.07 20.18
N ALA A 273 31.49 5.02 19.38
CA ALA A 273 30.50 4.57 18.41
C ALA A 273 29.14 4.20 19.05
N HIS A 274 29.15 3.60 20.25
CA HIS A 274 27.93 3.27 20.98
C HIS A 274 27.23 4.50 21.55
N VAL A 275 27.97 5.44 22.16
CA VAL A 275 27.41 6.72 22.65
C VAL A 275 26.76 7.46 21.49
N ALA A 276 27.39 7.40 20.32
CA ALA A 276 26.94 8.03 19.11
C ALA A 276 25.64 7.39 18.57
N SER A 277 25.56 6.05 18.52
CA SER A 277 24.32 5.32 18.26
C SER A 277 23.22 5.60 19.30
N LEU A 278 23.56 5.74 20.58
CA LEU A 278 22.61 6.07 21.64
C LEU A 278 22.12 7.52 21.54
N ALA A 279 22.94 8.42 21.02
CA ALA A 279 22.53 9.79 20.78
C ALA A 279 21.51 9.85 19.64
N ASP A 280 21.72 9.11 18.55
CA ASP A 280 20.73 8.93 17.46
C ASP A 280 19.41 8.35 18.00
N PHE A 281 19.52 7.39 18.92
CA PHE A 281 18.36 6.82 19.60
C PHE A 281 17.62 7.89 20.42
N GLY A 282 18.37 8.71 21.17
CA GLY A 282 17.85 9.83 21.94
C GLY A 282 17.20 10.91 21.06
N ILE A 283 17.74 11.17 19.86
CA ILE A 283 17.11 12.07 18.87
C ILE A 283 15.74 11.54 18.47
N LEU A 284 15.65 10.25 18.12
CA LEU A 284 14.38 9.62 17.77
C LEU A 284 13.38 9.61 18.94
N ALA A 285 13.85 9.34 20.15
CA ALA A 285 13.02 9.34 21.35
C ALA A 285 12.51 10.75 21.73
N LYS A 286 13.30 11.80 21.48
CA LYS A 286 12.93 13.21 21.76
C LYS A 286 12.10 13.86 20.66
N SER A 287 11.96 13.26 19.48
CA SER A 287 11.27 13.90 18.37
C SER A 287 9.76 14.03 18.65
N ALA A 288 9.19 15.16 18.24
CA ALA A 288 7.74 15.39 18.36
C ALA A 288 6.96 14.43 17.46
N CYS A 289 7.47 14.18 16.27
CA CYS A 289 6.98 13.18 15.32
C CYS A 289 8.14 12.35 14.76
N ALA A 290 7.90 11.10 14.35
CA ALA A 290 8.94 10.28 13.73
C ALA A 290 8.42 9.37 12.62
N VAL A 291 9.24 9.17 11.60
CA VAL A 291 9.06 8.13 10.58
C VAL A 291 10.22 7.15 10.68
N PHE A 292 9.94 5.86 10.85
CA PHE A 292 10.93 4.84 11.13
C PHE A 292 11.06 3.83 10.00
N SER A 293 12.27 3.56 9.54
CA SER A 293 12.57 2.30 8.86
C SER A 293 12.35 1.12 9.82
N PRO A 294 11.84 -0.03 9.33
CA PRO A 294 11.51 -1.17 10.17
C PRO A 294 12.79 -1.81 10.69
N SER A 295 13.17 -1.45 11.91
CA SER A 295 14.44 -1.84 12.53
C SER A 295 14.27 -1.94 14.04
N GLY A 296 15.09 -2.76 14.70
CA GLY A 296 15.04 -2.85 16.17
C GLY A 296 15.35 -1.55 16.86
N PHE A 297 16.21 -0.74 16.24
CA PHE A 297 16.55 0.58 16.72
C PHE A 297 15.35 1.54 16.67
N GLY A 298 14.71 1.67 15.51
CA GLY A 298 13.55 2.54 15.32
C GLY A 298 12.35 2.14 16.18
N ASN A 299 12.06 0.83 16.28
CA ASN A 299 10.95 0.33 17.10
C ASN A 299 11.17 0.63 18.59
N GLN A 300 12.38 0.42 19.11
CA GLN A 300 12.68 0.71 20.51
C GLN A 300 12.64 2.21 20.79
N ALA A 301 13.09 3.04 19.84
CA ALA A 301 12.99 4.48 19.97
C ALA A 301 11.51 4.91 20.04
N GLN A 302 10.64 4.31 19.22
CA GLN A 302 9.20 4.59 19.23
C GLN A 302 8.56 4.37 20.61
N LEU A 303 8.95 3.33 21.34
CA LEU A 303 8.42 3.07 22.68
C LEU A 303 8.78 4.13 23.70
N LEU A 304 9.98 4.70 23.59
CA LEU A 304 10.51 5.66 24.56
C LEU A 304 10.15 7.11 24.22
N ARG A 305 9.28 7.33 23.22
CA ARG A 305 8.81 8.67 22.83
C ARG A 305 7.73 9.17 23.78
N SER A 306 7.78 10.47 24.05
CA SER A 306 6.70 11.16 24.79
C SER A 306 5.39 11.23 24.00
N HIS A 307 5.44 11.06 22.68
CA HIS A 307 4.29 11.09 21.77
C HIS A 307 4.30 9.87 20.83
N PRO A 308 3.94 8.67 21.32
CA PRO A 308 3.94 7.45 20.51
C PRO A 308 2.96 7.52 19.33
N ASP A 309 1.89 8.32 19.44
CA ASP A 309 0.86 8.48 18.41
C ASP A 309 1.38 9.20 17.17
N CYS A 310 2.39 10.08 17.28
CA CYS A 310 3.00 10.73 16.13
C CYS A 310 4.16 9.92 15.55
N ALA A 311 3.91 8.66 15.21
CA ALA A 311 4.88 7.74 14.62
C ALA A 311 4.32 7.06 13.36
N ALA A 312 5.13 6.91 12.31
CA ALA A 312 4.83 5.98 11.22
C ALA A 312 6.00 5.02 10.98
N LEU A 313 5.68 3.75 10.79
CA LEU A 313 6.64 2.76 10.33
C LEU A 313 6.62 2.75 8.79
N LEU A 314 7.78 2.91 8.16
CA LEU A 314 7.96 2.56 6.77
C LEU A 314 7.82 1.04 6.69
N ALA A 315 6.69 0.54 6.21
CA ALA A 315 6.53 -0.90 6.08
C ALA A 315 7.62 -1.46 5.16
N ARG A 316 8.15 -2.66 5.47
CA ARG A 316 9.18 -3.31 4.66
C ARG A 316 8.72 -3.50 3.20
N ASP A 317 7.42 -3.74 3.02
CA ASP A 317 6.77 -3.83 1.71
C ASP A 317 6.62 -2.47 1.03
N TYR A 318 6.63 -1.36 1.79
CA TYR A 318 6.53 -0.01 1.27
C TYR A 318 7.77 0.37 0.46
N LEU A 319 8.98 0.01 0.89
CA LEU A 319 10.20 0.28 0.11
C LEU A 319 10.20 -0.45 -1.24
N SER A 320 9.75 -1.71 -1.26
CA SER A 320 9.58 -2.46 -2.52
C SER A 320 8.48 -1.86 -3.40
N THR A 321 7.43 -1.30 -2.79
CA THR A 321 6.31 -0.68 -3.52
C THR A 321 6.71 0.67 -4.09
N VAL A 322 7.52 1.45 -3.36
CA VAL A 322 8.07 2.73 -3.80
C VAL A 322 9.05 2.51 -4.94
N GLU A 323 10.02 1.61 -4.78
CA GLU A 323 10.96 1.27 -5.86
C GLU A 323 10.24 0.75 -7.11
N ARG A 324 9.15 -0.02 -6.93
CA ARG A 324 8.29 -0.48 -8.03
C ARG A 324 7.41 0.60 -8.66
N LEU A 325 7.35 1.82 -8.13
CA LEU A 325 6.50 2.89 -8.65
C LEU A 325 7.25 4.14 -9.10
N CYS A 326 8.57 4.24 -8.87
CA CYS A 326 9.37 5.37 -9.37
C CYS A 326 9.23 5.53 -10.89
N TRP A 327 9.21 4.41 -11.63
CA TRP A 327 8.99 4.42 -13.07
C TRP A 327 7.69 5.11 -13.48
N LEU A 328 6.63 5.03 -12.66
CA LEU A 328 5.33 5.64 -12.99
C LEU A 328 5.40 7.16 -12.85
N HIS A 329 6.06 7.66 -11.80
CA HIS A 329 6.30 9.09 -11.65
C HIS A 329 7.16 9.64 -12.80
N ASP A 330 8.26 8.96 -13.10
CA ASP A 330 9.15 9.32 -14.21
C ASP A 330 8.40 9.27 -15.55
N TYR A 331 7.58 8.24 -15.75
CA TYR A 331 6.78 8.11 -16.95
C TYR A 331 5.72 9.19 -17.07
N VAL A 332 5.05 9.59 -15.98
CA VAL A 332 4.09 10.69 -15.99
C VAL A 332 4.77 11.99 -16.43
N ALA A 333 5.93 12.31 -15.87
CA ALA A 333 6.68 13.51 -16.24
C ALA A 333 7.17 13.44 -17.69
N TRP A 334 7.76 12.31 -18.08
CA TRP A 334 8.25 12.06 -19.44
C TRP A 334 7.12 12.11 -20.47
N HIS A 335 5.97 11.47 -20.20
CA HIS A 335 4.80 11.42 -21.07
C HIS A 335 4.30 12.83 -21.38
N ARG A 336 4.15 13.68 -20.35
CA ARG A 336 3.76 15.08 -20.53
C ARG A 336 4.75 15.86 -21.39
N SER A 337 6.06 15.63 -21.21
CA SER A 337 7.10 16.32 -21.99
C SER A 337 7.18 15.85 -23.45
N MET A 338 6.72 14.63 -23.74
CA MET A 338 6.82 14.02 -25.06
C MET A 338 5.52 14.08 -25.86
N ARG A 339 4.36 14.14 -25.20
CA ARG A 339 3.05 14.17 -25.87
C ARG A 339 2.95 15.35 -26.83
N GLY A 340 2.65 15.05 -28.09
CA GLY A 340 2.48 16.06 -29.16
C GLY A 340 3.79 16.50 -29.81
N ARG A 341 4.97 16.03 -29.38
CA ARG A 341 6.21 16.36 -30.08
C ARG A 341 6.28 15.68 -31.46
N PRO A 342 6.90 16.32 -32.47
CA PRO A 342 7.06 15.71 -33.80
C PRO A 342 7.85 14.40 -33.77
N ASP A 343 8.86 14.31 -32.91
CA ASP A 343 9.74 13.15 -32.71
C ASP A 343 9.16 12.09 -31.75
N ALA A 344 7.96 12.33 -31.19
CA ALA A 344 7.34 11.37 -30.29
C ALA A 344 6.92 10.09 -31.03
N ARG A 345 7.14 8.96 -30.35
CA ARG A 345 6.67 7.64 -30.74
C ARG A 345 5.50 7.24 -29.84
N TYR A 346 4.52 6.57 -30.41
CA TYR A 346 3.24 6.30 -29.78
C TYR A 346 3.00 4.80 -29.63
N LEU A 347 2.43 4.42 -28.49
CA LEU A 347 1.84 3.11 -28.26
C LEU A 347 0.35 3.33 -28.03
N VAL A 348 -0.48 2.84 -28.94
CA VAL A 348 -1.91 3.18 -28.97
C VAL A 348 -2.75 1.97 -28.62
N TYR A 349 -3.47 2.03 -27.52
CA TYR A 349 -4.54 1.08 -27.24
C TYR A 349 -5.67 1.30 -28.25
N VAL A 350 -6.11 0.26 -28.95
CA VAL A 350 -7.19 0.38 -29.93
C VAL A 350 -8.35 -0.57 -29.66
N CYS A 351 -9.56 -0.02 -29.77
CA CYS A 351 -10.83 -0.73 -29.75
C CYS A 351 -11.74 -0.18 -30.86
N PHE A 352 -11.98 -0.97 -31.91
CA PHE A 352 -12.79 -0.53 -33.05
C PHE A 352 -14.24 -0.97 -32.95
N LYS A 353 -15.10 -0.16 -33.56
CA LYS A 353 -16.50 -0.48 -33.79
C LYS A 353 -16.62 -1.06 -35.20
N PRO A 354 -17.36 -2.17 -35.41
CA PRO A 354 -17.70 -2.60 -36.76
C PRO A 354 -18.37 -1.45 -37.54
N GLY A 355 -17.80 -1.08 -38.70
CA GLY A 355 -18.27 0.05 -39.50
C GLY A 355 -17.90 1.44 -38.96
N GLY A 356 -16.99 1.54 -37.99
CA GLY A 356 -16.42 2.81 -37.52
C GLY A 356 -15.45 3.45 -38.53
N VAL A 357 -14.70 4.48 -38.11
CA VAL A 357 -13.71 5.19 -38.96
C VAL A 357 -12.63 4.22 -39.42
N ALA A 358 -12.33 3.21 -38.60
CA ALA A 358 -11.43 2.12 -38.95
C ALA A 358 -11.98 1.14 -40.01
N GLY A 359 -13.28 1.21 -40.32
CA GLY A 359 -13.91 0.61 -41.49
C GLY A 359 -13.82 -0.93 -41.62
N ALA A 360 -14.12 -1.41 -42.83
CA ALA A 360 -13.95 -2.82 -43.23
C ALA A 360 -12.47 -3.26 -43.17
N GLU A 361 -11.54 -2.36 -43.49
CA GLU A 361 -10.09 -2.63 -43.54
C GLU A 361 -9.52 -3.07 -42.18
N ALA A 362 -10.00 -2.50 -41.07
CA ALA A 362 -9.61 -2.94 -39.72
C ALA A 362 -10.02 -4.39 -39.43
N THR A 363 -11.10 -4.86 -40.05
CA THR A 363 -11.63 -6.21 -39.85
C THR A 363 -10.71 -7.27 -40.48
N GLU A 364 -10.00 -6.90 -41.55
CA GLU A 364 -9.07 -7.78 -42.28
C GLU A 364 -7.68 -7.83 -41.62
N ARG A 365 -7.26 -6.75 -40.93
CA ARG A 365 -5.95 -6.65 -40.26
C ARG A 365 -5.91 -7.21 -38.83
N ASN A 366 -6.72 -8.23 -38.54
CA ASN A 366 -6.79 -8.91 -37.24
C ASN A 366 -7.18 -8.02 -36.04
N VAL A 367 -7.89 -6.92 -36.26
CA VAL A 367 -8.33 -6.12 -35.12
C VAL A 367 -9.40 -6.86 -34.34
N TRP A 368 -9.29 -6.81 -33.01
CA TRP A 368 -10.20 -7.48 -32.12
C TRP A 368 -11.64 -6.97 -32.30
N LYS A 369 -12.48 -7.78 -32.95
CA LYS A 369 -13.91 -7.49 -33.19
C LYS A 369 -14.75 -7.28 -31.91
N ARG A 370 -14.21 -7.60 -30.73
CA ARG A 370 -14.90 -7.52 -29.44
C ARG A 370 -13.98 -6.89 -28.42
N CYS A 371 -14.18 -5.61 -28.13
CA CYS A 371 -13.33 -4.89 -27.18
C CYS A 371 -13.51 -5.29 -25.70
N CYS A 372 -14.02 -6.49 -25.40
CA CYS A 372 -14.38 -6.93 -24.05
C CYS A 372 -15.21 -5.89 -23.27
N GLY A 373 -15.44 -6.13 -21.96
CA GLY A 373 -16.10 -5.17 -21.08
C GLY A 373 -15.15 -4.05 -20.62
N LEU A 374 -15.69 -2.98 -20.03
CA LEU A 374 -14.90 -1.84 -19.52
C LEU A 374 -13.71 -2.28 -18.66
N GLY A 375 -13.93 -3.20 -17.73
CA GLY A 375 -12.89 -3.65 -16.80
C GLY A 375 -11.70 -4.31 -17.50
N ASP A 376 -11.95 -5.04 -18.59
CA ASP A 376 -10.89 -5.65 -19.41
C ASP A 376 -10.11 -4.61 -20.20
N ARG A 377 -10.79 -3.56 -20.69
CA ARG A 377 -10.15 -2.45 -21.40
C ARG A 377 -9.24 -1.65 -20.49
N MET A 378 -9.74 -1.26 -19.31
CA MET A 378 -8.95 -0.56 -18.30
C MET A 378 -7.70 -1.37 -17.91
N ARG A 379 -7.86 -2.68 -17.74
CA ARG A 379 -6.76 -3.60 -17.46
C ARG A 379 -5.74 -3.67 -18.60
N GLY A 380 -6.21 -3.73 -19.85
CA GLY A 380 -5.37 -3.69 -21.04
C GLY A 380 -4.60 -2.37 -21.18
N ILE A 381 -5.23 -1.24 -20.89
CA ILE A 381 -4.59 0.08 -20.89
C ILE A 381 -3.51 0.17 -19.78
N GLN A 382 -3.79 -0.35 -18.58
CA GLN A 382 -2.80 -0.45 -17.50
C GLN A 382 -1.59 -1.31 -17.91
N PHE A 383 -1.84 -2.47 -18.55
CA PHE A 383 -0.79 -3.33 -19.10
C PHE A 383 0.09 -2.57 -20.11
N LEU A 384 -0.52 -1.87 -21.07
CA LEU A 384 0.22 -1.10 -22.08
C LEU A 384 0.96 0.09 -21.49
N THR A 385 0.50 0.68 -20.39
CA THR A 385 1.19 1.81 -19.74
C THR A 385 2.60 1.42 -19.29
N ARG A 386 2.76 0.22 -18.71
CA ARG A 386 4.07 -0.30 -18.29
C ARG A 386 5.01 -0.47 -19.48
N ILE A 387 4.49 -0.98 -20.59
CA ILE A 387 5.24 -1.20 -21.82
C ILE A 387 5.61 0.13 -22.47
N ALA A 388 4.68 1.08 -22.51
CA ALA A 388 4.92 2.42 -23.01
C ALA A 388 6.04 3.12 -22.20
N ALA A 389 6.07 2.93 -20.88
CA ALA A 389 7.13 3.43 -20.02
C ALA A 389 8.50 2.80 -20.33
N ALA A 390 8.54 1.48 -20.44
CA ALA A 390 9.77 0.73 -20.74
C ALA A 390 10.34 1.03 -22.14
N THR A 391 9.46 1.27 -23.12
CA THR A 391 9.82 1.51 -24.52
C THR A 391 9.94 2.98 -24.89
N LYS A 392 9.76 3.89 -23.91
CA LYS A 392 9.75 5.35 -24.10
C LYS A 392 8.80 5.76 -25.24
N ARG A 393 7.55 5.30 -25.13
CA ARG A 393 6.43 5.66 -26.03
C ARG A 393 5.34 6.40 -25.27
N VAL A 394 4.73 7.38 -25.92
CA VAL A 394 3.54 8.08 -25.42
C VAL A 394 2.36 7.13 -25.55
N LEU A 395 1.73 6.77 -24.42
CA LEU A 395 0.50 5.99 -24.43
C LEU A 395 -0.66 6.88 -24.90
N LEU A 396 -1.41 6.39 -25.90
CA LEU A 396 -2.69 6.94 -26.33
C LEU A 396 -3.76 5.85 -26.31
N VAL A 397 -5.03 6.25 -26.20
CA VAL A 397 -6.18 5.35 -26.24
C VAL A 397 -7.11 5.84 -27.36
N TRP A 398 -7.46 4.93 -28.25
CA TRP A 398 -8.48 5.16 -29.27
C TRP A 398 -9.56 4.07 -29.16
N GLN A 399 -10.74 4.49 -28.73
CA GLN A 399 -11.89 3.62 -28.53
C GLN A 399 -13.08 4.17 -29.33
N GLU A 400 -13.59 3.38 -30.26
CA GLU A 400 -14.81 3.72 -31.01
C GLU A 400 -16.06 3.04 -30.41
N SER A 401 -15.90 1.87 -29.79
CA SER A 401 -17.02 1.06 -29.29
C SER A 401 -17.02 0.96 -27.77
N PRO A 402 -18.17 1.11 -27.08
CA PRO A 402 -19.47 1.54 -27.61
C PRO A 402 -19.51 3.04 -27.95
N ALA A 403 -18.59 3.81 -27.36
CA ALA A 403 -18.34 5.22 -27.59
C ALA A 403 -16.90 5.57 -27.13
N PRO A 404 -16.38 6.77 -27.41
CA PRO A 404 -15.09 7.22 -26.91
C PRO A 404 -14.96 7.08 -25.39
N LEU A 405 -13.80 6.59 -24.92
CA LEU A 405 -13.58 6.31 -23.50
C LEU A 405 -13.70 7.59 -22.65
N GLU A 406 -13.38 8.74 -23.24
CA GLU A 406 -13.46 10.08 -22.64
C GLU A 406 -14.86 10.48 -22.19
N ARG A 407 -15.90 9.86 -22.78
CA ARG A 407 -17.31 10.06 -22.37
C ARG A 407 -17.62 9.41 -21.02
N PHE A 408 -16.73 8.54 -20.55
CA PHE A 408 -16.94 7.68 -19.40
C PHE A 408 -15.90 7.94 -18.32
N LEU A 409 -14.63 7.99 -18.73
CA LEU A 409 -13.47 8.21 -17.89
C LEU A 409 -12.67 9.37 -18.45
N VAL A 410 -12.22 10.27 -17.58
CA VAL A 410 -11.26 11.32 -17.95
C VAL A 410 -9.85 10.95 -17.49
N PRO A 411 -8.80 11.49 -18.12
CA PRO A 411 -7.44 11.24 -17.69
C PRO A 411 -7.16 11.68 -16.26
N GLY A 412 -6.31 10.91 -15.57
CA GLY A 412 -5.72 11.27 -14.28
C GLY A 412 -4.46 12.11 -14.45
N ALA A 413 -3.32 11.57 -14.01
CA ALA A 413 -2.00 12.18 -14.16
C ALA A 413 -1.39 11.99 -15.57
N ILE A 414 -1.79 10.95 -16.30
CA ILE A 414 -1.35 10.61 -17.66
C ILE A 414 -2.48 10.96 -18.64
N ASP A 415 -2.24 11.91 -19.56
CA ASP A 415 -3.23 12.29 -20.58
C ASP A 415 -3.19 11.36 -21.80
N TRP A 416 -3.92 10.25 -21.73
CA TRP A 416 -3.97 9.24 -22.77
C TRP A 416 -4.89 9.56 -23.95
N ARG A 417 -5.53 10.73 -23.99
CA ARG A 417 -6.51 11.06 -25.05
C ARG A 417 -5.82 11.24 -26.39
N LEU A 418 -6.43 10.69 -27.45
CA LEU A 418 -6.07 10.99 -28.83
C LEU A 418 -6.85 12.23 -29.29
N THR A 419 -6.23 13.41 -29.21
CA THR A 419 -6.88 14.69 -29.51
C THR A 419 -6.39 15.28 -30.84
N PRO A 420 -7.22 16.07 -31.56
CA PRO A 420 -6.84 16.62 -32.87
C PRO A 420 -5.57 17.48 -32.88
N ASP A 421 -5.24 18.16 -31.78
CA ASP A 421 -4.02 18.96 -31.62
C ASP A 421 -2.72 18.14 -31.73
N LEU A 422 -2.79 16.81 -31.61
CA LEU A 422 -1.64 15.94 -31.83
C LEU A 422 -1.25 15.82 -33.31
N GLY A 423 -2.11 16.26 -34.24
CA GLY A 423 -1.88 16.13 -35.69
C GLY A 423 -1.83 14.69 -36.18
N ILE A 424 -2.43 13.76 -35.43
CA ILE A 424 -2.54 12.33 -35.76
C ILE A 424 -3.90 12.09 -36.41
N ASP A 425 -3.91 11.61 -37.64
CA ASP A 425 -5.11 11.16 -38.35
C ASP A 425 -5.36 9.69 -38.02
N PRO A 426 -6.43 9.31 -37.32
CA PRO A 426 -6.66 7.92 -36.93
C PRO A 426 -6.74 6.96 -38.14
N ALA A 427 -7.37 7.36 -39.24
CA ALA A 427 -7.54 6.51 -40.41
C ALA A 427 -6.20 6.29 -41.12
N ARG A 428 -5.47 7.37 -41.40
CA ARG A 428 -4.17 7.26 -42.09
C ARG A 428 -3.09 6.68 -41.18
N ASP A 429 -2.92 7.23 -39.99
CA ASP A 429 -1.74 6.97 -39.16
C ASP A 429 -1.88 5.70 -38.30
N LEU A 430 -3.10 5.37 -37.84
CA LEU A 430 -3.33 4.23 -36.94
C LEU A 430 -3.89 2.99 -37.65
N VAL A 431 -4.78 3.16 -38.64
CA VAL A 431 -5.37 2.02 -39.36
C VAL A 431 -4.44 1.58 -40.51
N GLN A 432 -3.99 2.53 -41.32
CA GLN A 432 -3.19 2.21 -42.51
C GLN A 432 -1.69 2.10 -42.19
N GLY A 433 -1.15 3.03 -41.39
CA GLY A 433 0.29 3.18 -41.18
C GLY A 433 0.91 2.46 -39.97
N ALA A 434 0.12 1.97 -39.00
CA ALA A 434 0.67 1.40 -37.77
C ALA A 434 0.90 -0.12 -37.85
N THR A 435 1.92 -0.60 -37.13
CA THR A 435 2.05 -2.03 -36.82
C THR A 435 1.06 -2.43 -35.72
N HIS A 436 0.23 -3.44 -35.98
CA HIS A 436 -0.81 -3.88 -35.05
C HIS A 436 -0.45 -5.19 -34.32
N PHE A 437 -0.71 -5.24 -33.01
CA PHE A 437 -0.64 -6.46 -32.21
C PHE A 437 -1.98 -6.77 -31.54
N LYS A 438 -2.37 -8.04 -31.56
CA LYS A 438 -3.56 -8.54 -30.86
C LYS A 438 -3.15 -9.40 -29.67
N VAL A 439 -3.29 -8.88 -28.46
CA VAL A 439 -2.78 -9.55 -27.26
C VAL A 439 -3.93 -9.98 -26.36
N THR A 440 -4.26 -11.27 -26.37
CA THR A 440 -5.36 -11.81 -25.54
C THR A 440 -4.82 -12.50 -24.29
N SER A 441 -5.61 -12.51 -23.21
CA SER A 441 -5.34 -13.33 -22.03
C SER A 441 -5.54 -14.82 -22.35
N LYS A 442 -4.66 -15.68 -21.83
CA LYS A 442 -4.45 -17.13 -22.09
C LYS A 442 -5.66 -18.07 -22.16
N HIS A 443 -6.89 -17.63 -21.95
CA HIS A 443 -8.03 -18.53 -21.73
C HIS A 443 -9.12 -18.53 -22.79
N GLU A 444 -9.20 -17.54 -23.68
CA GLU A 444 -10.36 -17.49 -24.57
C GLU A 444 -10.15 -18.22 -25.91
N HIS A 445 -9.11 -17.96 -26.70
CA HIS A 445 -9.02 -18.57 -28.04
C HIS A 445 -7.61 -18.72 -28.64
N ASP A 446 -6.54 -18.34 -27.92
CA ASP A 446 -5.16 -18.50 -28.40
C ASP A 446 -4.56 -19.76 -27.76
N LEU A 447 -4.97 -20.94 -28.25
CA LEU A 447 -4.50 -22.24 -27.74
C LEU A 447 -2.97 -22.38 -27.77
N ASN A 448 -2.29 -21.55 -28.56
CA ASN A 448 -0.83 -21.59 -28.70
C ASN A 448 -0.11 -20.44 -27.97
N GLY A 449 -0.84 -19.46 -27.39
CA GLY A 449 -0.24 -18.29 -26.73
C GLY A 449 0.68 -17.46 -27.64
N THR A 450 0.55 -17.63 -28.94
CA THR A 450 1.51 -17.17 -29.94
C THR A 450 1.57 -15.66 -30.06
N GLU A 451 0.43 -14.97 -29.93
CA GLU A 451 0.39 -13.53 -30.13
C GLU A 451 0.92 -12.74 -28.92
N LEU A 452 0.57 -13.16 -27.70
CA LEU A 452 1.16 -12.60 -26.48
C LEU A 452 2.68 -12.86 -26.46
N HIS A 453 3.12 -14.07 -26.82
CA HIS A 453 4.55 -14.38 -26.91
C HIS A 453 5.25 -13.52 -27.95
N ARG A 454 4.69 -13.40 -29.17
CA ARG A 454 5.22 -12.55 -30.25
C ARG A 454 5.33 -11.09 -29.82
N PHE A 455 4.32 -10.56 -29.15
CA PHE A 455 4.36 -9.20 -28.64
C PHE A 455 5.42 -9.02 -27.55
N LYS A 456 5.55 -9.97 -26.61
CA LYS A 456 6.64 -9.97 -25.62
C LYS A 456 8.00 -10.00 -26.30
N GLN A 457 8.20 -10.87 -27.29
CA GLN A 457 9.46 -10.91 -28.05
C GLN A 457 9.76 -9.59 -28.76
N ALA A 458 8.76 -8.93 -29.35
CA ALA A 458 8.94 -7.61 -29.94
C ALA A 458 9.36 -6.54 -28.89
N VAL A 459 8.83 -6.61 -27.66
CA VAL A 459 9.27 -5.75 -26.56
C VAL A 459 10.72 -6.07 -26.18
N LEU A 460 11.04 -7.35 -25.92
CA LEU A 460 12.33 -7.81 -25.39
C LEU A 460 13.47 -7.64 -26.40
N GLN A 461 13.20 -7.82 -27.69
CA GLN A 461 14.17 -7.63 -28.77
C GLN A 461 14.38 -6.15 -29.12
N GLY A 462 13.73 -5.23 -28.40
CA GLY A 462 13.87 -3.80 -28.62
C GLY A 462 13.19 -3.29 -29.90
N PHE A 463 12.37 -4.10 -30.57
CA PHE A 463 11.62 -3.68 -31.77
C PHE A 463 10.78 -2.43 -31.50
N LEU A 464 10.25 -2.28 -30.28
CA LEU A 464 9.48 -1.10 -29.89
C LEU A 464 10.32 0.13 -29.49
N SER A 465 11.62 -0.04 -29.25
CA SER A 465 12.51 1.01 -28.72
C SER A 465 13.59 1.47 -29.71
N GLY A 466 13.94 0.63 -30.68
CA GLY A 466 15.03 0.86 -31.65
C GLY A 466 14.80 2.03 -32.60
N PRO A 467 15.84 2.50 -33.31
CA PRO A 467 15.74 3.64 -34.24
C PRO A 467 14.77 3.38 -35.39
N ASP A 468 14.70 2.13 -35.88
CA ASP A 468 13.79 1.72 -36.96
C ASP A 468 12.37 1.42 -36.48
N SER A 469 12.11 1.64 -35.17
CA SER A 469 10.82 1.33 -34.58
C SER A 469 9.74 2.27 -35.15
N PRO A 470 8.59 1.75 -35.60
CA PRO A 470 7.57 2.57 -36.23
C PRO A 470 7.06 3.64 -35.28
N ARG A 471 6.74 4.81 -35.83
CA ARG A 471 6.21 5.93 -35.05
C ARG A 471 4.95 5.54 -34.29
N PHE A 472 4.06 4.77 -34.92
CA PHE A 472 2.82 4.29 -34.33
C PHE A 472 2.82 2.76 -34.21
N VAL A 473 2.53 2.27 -33.01
CA VAL A 473 2.24 0.85 -32.74
C VAL A 473 0.86 0.78 -32.10
N THR A 474 -0.05 0.03 -32.70
CA THR A 474 -1.40 -0.17 -32.16
C THR A 474 -1.50 -1.53 -31.49
N VAL A 475 -2.21 -1.61 -30.36
CA VAL A 475 -2.40 -2.86 -29.64
C VAL A 475 -3.84 -2.99 -29.18
N SER A 476 -4.50 -4.08 -29.56
CA SER A 476 -5.77 -4.49 -28.96
C SER A 476 -5.49 -5.55 -27.90
N THR A 477 -5.82 -5.27 -26.65
CA THR A 477 -5.52 -6.19 -25.56
C THR A 477 -6.51 -6.19 -24.41
N ASN A 478 -6.66 -7.34 -23.77
CA ASN A 478 -7.29 -7.50 -22.46
C ASN A 478 -6.32 -8.13 -21.45
N ALA A 479 -5.02 -8.18 -21.77
CA ALA A 479 -4.01 -8.78 -20.91
C ALA A 479 -4.05 -8.18 -19.51
N ALA A 480 -3.70 -8.99 -18.52
CA ALA A 480 -3.67 -8.53 -17.14
C ALA A 480 -2.61 -7.43 -16.96
N ALA A 481 -2.93 -6.39 -16.20
CA ALA A 481 -1.95 -5.37 -15.83
C ALA A 481 -0.75 -5.96 -15.08
N THR A 482 -0.92 -7.13 -14.46
CA THR A 482 0.07 -7.92 -13.73
C THR A 482 0.79 -8.94 -14.59
N GLU A 483 0.45 -9.07 -15.87
CA GLU A 483 1.09 -10.01 -16.78
C GLU A 483 2.60 -9.70 -16.84
N ASP A 484 3.42 -10.73 -16.66
CA ASP A 484 4.87 -10.58 -16.71
C ASP A 484 5.36 -10.55 -18.16
N VAL A 485 6.03 -9.47 -18.54
CA VAL A 485 6.60 -9.28 -19.88
C VAL A 485 8.10 -9.56 -19.89
N GLY A 486 8.76 -9.53 -18.73
CA GLY A 486 10.22 -9.51 -18.60
C GLY A 486 10.83 -8.12 -18.70
N ASP A 487 12.12 -8.01 -18.37
CA ASP A 487 12.87 -6.75 -18.45
C ASP A 487 12.97 -6.26 -19.92
N PRO A 488 12.80 -4.95 -20.17
CA PRO A 488 12.83 -3.84 -19.22
C PRO A 488 11.46 -3.41 -18.68
N VAL A 489 10.40 -4.21 -18.82
CA VAL A 489 9.05 -3.82 -18.40
C VAL A 489 8.93 -3.95 -16.88
N PRO A 490 8.67 -2.85 -16.14
CA PRO A 490 8.66 -2.88 -14.68
C PRO A 490 7.56 -3.83 -14.18
N PRO A 491 7.83 -4.75 -13.24
CA PRO A 491 6.81 -5.64 -12.70
C PRO A 491 5.74 -4.85 -11.94
N LEU A 492 4.48 -5.25 -12.07
CA LEU A 492 3.37 -4.62 -11.36
C LEU A 492 2.54 -5.70 -10.65
N PRO A 493 2.89 -6.07 -9.42
CA PRO A 493 2.10 -7.04 -8.66
C PRO A 493 0.72 -6.46 -8.32
N LEU A 494 -0.22 -7.35 -7.95
CA LEU A 494 -1.47 -6.95 -7.34
C LEU A 494 -1.19 -6.15 -6.06
N GLY A 495 -1.95 -5.07 -5.83
CA GLY A 495 -1.85 -4.26 -4.62
C GLY A 495 -1.81 -2.75 -4.87
N PRO A 496 -1.24 -1.96 -3.94
CA PRO A 496 -1.27 -0.50 -3.98
C PRO A 496 -0.66 0.12 -5.24
N GLY A 497 0.34 -0.53 -5.83
CA GLY A 497 0.95 -0.05 -7.07
C GLY A 497 0.01 -0.09 -8.27
N LEU A 498 -0.79 -1.15 -8.40
CA LEU A 498 -1.81 -1.24 -9.44
C LEU A 498 -2.92 -0.20 -9.23
N ALA A 499 -3.31 0.07 -7.97
CA ALA A 499 -4.27 1.12 -7.65
C ALA A 499 -3.72 2.51 -8.01
N THR A 500 -2.45 2.77 -7.69
CA THR A 500 -1.76 4.02 -8.04
C THR A 500 -1.72 4.22 -9.56
N LEU A 501 -1.40 3.17 -10.32
CA LEU A 501 -1.45 3.22 -11.79
C LEU A 501 -2.86 3.49 -12.30
N ALA A 502 -3.87 2.81 -11.75
CA ALA A 502 -5.26 3.01 -12.14
C ALA A 502 -5.69 4.47 -11.93
N GLN A 503 -5.38 5.06 -10.77
CA GLN A 503 -5.69 6.44 -10.43
C GLN A 503 -4.88 7.46 -11.26
N ALA A 504 -3.65 7.11 -11.65
CA ALA A 504 -2.86 7.92 -12.57
C ALA A 504 -3.43 7.94 -13.99
N LEU A 505 -4.15 6.89 -14.40
CA LEU A 505 -4.78 6.81 -15.70
C LEU A 505 -6.20 7.37 -15.70
N PHE A 506 -7.02 7.02 -14.71
CA PHE A 506 -8.46 7.17 -14.81
C PHE A 506 -9.07 7.96 -13.67
N ARG A 507 -10.04 8.78 -14.04
CA ARG A 507 -11.04 9.38 -13.15
C ARG A 507 -12.41 9.23 -13.80
N LEU A 508 -13.47 9.24 -13.01
CA LEU A 508 -14.82 9.31 -13.55
C LEU A 508 -15.01 10.62 -14.32
N SER A 509 -15.70 10.57 -15.45
CA SER A 509 -16.14 11.77 -16.17
C SER A 509 -17.19 12.53 -15.35
N PRO A 510 -17.35 13.85 -15.53
CA PRO A 510 -18.40 14.63 -14.88
C PRO A 510 -19.80 14.05 -15.11
N GLU A 511 -20.08 13.54 -16.31
CA GLU A 511 -21.36 12.92 -16.67
C GLU A 511 -21.61 11.65 -15.86
N VAL A 512 -20.60 10.78 -15.71
CA VAL A 512 -20.71 9.58 -14.86
C VAL A 512 -20.79 9.96 -13.39
N GLU A 513 -20.02 10.95 -12.91
CA GLU A 513 -20.11 11.41 -11.52
C GLU A 513 -21.51 11.94 -11.19
N GLN A 514 -22.11 12.71 -12.09
CA GLN A 514 -23.48 13.22 -11.95
C GLN A 514 -24.51 12.09 -11.96
N ALA A 515 -24.39 11.13 -12.88
CA ALA A 515 -25.27 9.97 -12.93
C ALA A 515 -25.16 9.13 -11.64
N THR A 516 -23.95 8.90 -11.13
CA THR A 516 -23.71 8.24 -9.84
C THR A 516 -24.37 9.00 -8.68
N ASP A 517 -24.20 10.32 -8.61
CA ASP A 517 -24.78 11.11 -7.51
C ASP A 517 -26.31 11.13 -7.56
N ALA A 518 -26.90 11.19 -8.76
CA ALA A 518 -28.34 11.06 -8.94
C ALA A 518 -28.85 9.67 -8.51
N ALA A 519 -28.11 8.63 -8.89
CA ALA A 519 -28.44 7.24 -8.56
C ALA A 519 -28.38 6.98 -7.05
N LEU A 520 -27.35 7.49 -6.35
CA LEU A 520 -27.26 7.46 -4.88
C LEU A 520 -28.36 8.29 -4.20
N SER A 521 -28.67 9.47 -4.74
CA SER A 521 -29.73 10.32 -4.20
C SER A 521 -31.10 9.66 -4.29
N SER A 522 -31.36 8.86 -5.34
CA SER A 522 -32.62 8.11 -5.50
C SER A 522 -32.85 7.07 -4.40
N VAL A 523 -31.78 6.66 -3.71
CA VAL A 523 -31.83 5.75 -2.55
C VAL A 523 -31.52 6.45 -1.23
N ARG A 524 -31.69 7.78 -1.19
CA ARG A 524 -31.53 8.63 -0.01
C ARG A 524 -30.10 8.60 0.56
N ILE A 525 -29.09 8.32 -0.27
CA ILE A 525 -27.68 8.47 0.10
C ILE A 525 -27.21 9.84 -0.39
N GLY A 526 -26.95 10.74 0.56
CA GLY A 526 -26.47 12.09 0.26
C GLY A 526 -25.05 12.10 -0.30
N ARG A 527 -24.68 13.18 -1.00
CA ARG A 527 -23.32 13.36 -1.52
C ARG A 527 -22.30 13.33 -0.37
N GLY A 528 -21.34 12.41 -0.45
CA GLY A 528 -20.29 12.23 0.56
C GLY A 528 -20.71 11.45 1.80
N GLN A 529 -21.98 11.03 1.91
CA GLN A 529 -22.41 10.11 2.97
C GLN A 529 -21.70 8.76 2.78
N PRO A 530 -21.07 8.19 3.83
CA PRO A 530 -20.46 6.87 3.72
C PRO A 530 -21.55 5.81 3.51
N PHE A 531 -21.29 4.86 2.61
CA PHE A 531 -22.15 3.71 2.36
C PHE A 531 -21.30 2.47 2.03
N LEU A 532 -21.86 1.29 2.22
CA LEU A 532 -21.27 0.03 1.77
C LEU A 532 -21.91 -0.39 0.45
N ALA A 533 -21.09 -0.73 -0.54
CA ALA A 533 -21.57 -1.27 -1.81
C ALA A 533 -21.34 -2.79 -1.89
N LEU A 534 -22.30 -3.49 -2.46
CA LEU A 534 -22.28 -4.93 -2.74
C LEU A 534 -22.37 -5.15 -4.25
N HIS A 535 -21.33 -5.68 -4.88
CA HIS A 535 -21.32 -5.96 -6.32
C HIS A 535 -21.34 -7.45 -6.64
N LEU A 536 -22.49 -7.93 -7.13
CA LEU A 536 -22.69 -9.33 -7.50
C LEU A 536 -22.85 -9.46 -9.02
N ARG A 537 -21.77 -9.88 -9.69
CA ARG A 537 -21.76 -10.31 -11.08
C ARG A 537 -22.12 -11.79 -11.09
N LEU A 538 -23.39 -12.09 -11.33
CA LEU A 538 -23.92 -13.46 -11.24
C LEU A 538 -24.13 -14.09 -12.61
N GLY A 539 -23.84 -13.35 -13.68
CA GLY A 539 -24.12 -13.79 -15.05
C GLY A 539 -25.57 -13.57 -15.41
N GLY A 540 -25.82 -13.47 -16.72
CA GLY A 540 -27.15 -13.14 -17.27
C GLY A 540 -27.08 -12.20 -18.48
N GLN A 541 -25.93 -11.58 -18.75
CA GLN A 541 -25.72 -10.84 -19.98
C GLN A 541 -25.44 -11.77 -21.17
N ILE A 542 -25.87 -11.37 -22.36
CA ILE A 542 -25.64 -12.09 -23.63
C ILE A 542 -24.14 -12.38 -23.79
N GLY A 543 -23.78 -13.67 -23.91
CA GLY A 543 -22.39 -14.13 -24.01
C GLY A 543 -21.80 -14.68 -22.69
N GLU A 544 -22.51 -14.58 -21.56
CA GLU A 544 -22.09 -15.08 -20.26
C GLU A 544 -22.87 -16.32 -19.80
N SER A 545 -23.35 -17.15 -20.73
CA SER A 545 -24.16 -18.35 -20.42
C SER A 545 -23.45 -19.35 -19.48
N GLY A 546 -22.12 -19.30 -19.37
CA GLY A 546 -21.34 -20.08 -18.40
C GLY A 546 -20.92 -19.34 -17.12
N ALA A 547 -21.24 -18.06 -16.93
CA ALA A 547 -20.83 -17.30 -15.73
C ALA A 547 -21.62 -17.73 -14.49
N VAL A 548 -22.91 -18.06 -14.65
CA VAL A 548 -23.75 -18.61 -13.57
C VAL A 548 -23.14 -19.91 -13.01
N GLU A 549 -22.63 -20.77 -13.88
CA GLU A 549 -21.95 -22.01 -13.47
C GLU A 549 -20.59 -21.74 -12.78
N ARG A 550 -19.81 -20.77 -13.27
CA ARG A 550 -18.53 -20.36 -12.66
C ARG A 550 -18.71 -19.77 -11.26
N PHE A 551 -19.84 -19.12 -11.02
CA PHE A 551 -20.22 -18.50 -9.75
C PHE A 551 -21.31 -19.26 -9.01
N SER A 552 -21.45 -20.57 -9.24
CA SER A 552 -22.34 -21.46 -8.47
C SER A 552 -21.89 -21.58 -7.01
N LEU A 553 -22.05 -20.50 -6.27
CA LEU A 553 -21.84 -20.34 -4.83
C LEU A 553 -23.04 -20.94 -4.04
N GLY A 554 -23.91 -21.70 -4.71
CA GLY A 554 -25.19 -22.17 -4.20
C GLY A 554 -26.35 -21.46 -4.88
N SER A 555 -27.47 -21.31 -4.18
CA SER A 555 -28.60 -20.52 -4.66
C SER A 555 -28.21 -19.02 -4.75
N LEU A 556 -29.00 -18.21 -5.48
CA LEU A 556 -28.85 -16.75 -5.47
C LEU A 556 -28.97 -16.17 -4.04
N LEU A 557 -29.78 -16.81 -3.19
CA LEU A 557 -29.95 -16.41 -1.78
C LEU A 557 -28.69 -16.73 -0.96
N ASP A 558 -28.04 -17.86 -1.19
CA ASP A 558 -26.79 -18.24 -0.51
C ASP A 558 -25.69 -17.23 -0.81
N THR A 559 -25.57 -16.84 -2.08
CA THR A 559 -24.60 -15.86 -2.53
C THR A 559 -24.83 -14.50 -1.87
N LEU A 560 -26.08 -14.04 -1.85
CA LEU A 560 -26.43 -12.78 -1.21
C LEU A 560 -26.16 -12.83 0.30
N ALA A 561 -26.65 -13.87 0.99
CA ALA A 561 -26.47 -14.04 2.45
C ALA A 561 -24.99 -14.09 2.84
N PHE A 562 -24.17 -14.83 2.08
CA PHE A 562 -22.73 -14.87 2.31
C PHE A 562 -22.08 -13.50 2.12
N SER A 563 -22.50 -12.77 1.09
CA SER A 563 -22.00 -11.43 0.81
C SER A 563 -22.41 -10.43 1.91
N THR A 564 -23.59 -10.58 2.51
CA THR A 564 -24.03 -9.85 3.71
C THR A 564 -23.17 -10.13 4.92
N LEU A 565 -22.83 -11.39 5.17
CA LEU A 565 -21.94 -11.76 6.28
C LEU A 565 -20.54 -11.15 6.09
N CYS A 566 -20.03 -11.15 4.87
CA CYS A 566 -18.79 -10.48 4.53
C CYS A 566 -18.87 -8.97 4.77
N ALA A 567 -19.96 -8.33 4.34
CA ALA A 567 -20.20 -6.91 4.56
C ALA A 567 -20.23 -6.58 6.06
N GLY A 568 -20.88 -7.41 6.87
CA GLY A 568 -20.91 -7.20 8.32
C GLY A 568 -19.56 -7.35 9.01
N SER A 569 -18.76 -8.32 8.60
CA SER A 569 -17.38 -8.49 9.07
C SER A 569 -16.47 -7.33 8.63
N LEU A 570 -16.74 -6.74 7.47
CA LEU A 570 -16.01 -5.60 6.96
C LEU A 570 -16.36 -4.33 7.77
N LEU A 571 -17.64 -4.10 8.04
CA LEU A 571 -18.13 -2.95 8.81
C LEU A 571 -17.72 -3.00 10.27
N SER A 572 -17.59 -4.18 10.88
CA SER A 572 -17.13 -4.29 12.28
C SER A 572 -15.67 -3.84 12.50
N LYS A 573 -14.87 -3.82 11.43
CA LYS A 573 -13.50 -3.27 11.43
C LYS A 573 -13.47 -1.77 11.18
N TYR A 574 -14.56 -1.20 10.68
CA TYR A 574 -14.69 0.24 10.54
C TYR A 574 -15.03 0.76 11.93
N PRO A 575 -14.13 1.49 12.63
CA PRO A 575 -14.45 2.03 13.92
C PRO A 575 -15.73 2.84 13.74
N ALA A 576 -16.76 2.54 14.52
CA ALA A 576 -17.91 3.42 14.62
C ALA A 576 -17.31 4.78 15.00
N GLN A 577 -17.23 5.71 14.02
CA GLN A 577 -16.95 7.09 14.36
C GLN A 577 -18.01 7.42 15.39
N ASP A 578 -17.58 7.82 16.59
CA ASP A 578 -18.45 8.17 17.71
C ASP A 578 -19.44 9.24 17.26
N SER A 579 -20.51 8.79 16.60
CA SER A 579 -21.63 9.62 16.23
C SER A 579 -22.32 9.88 17.56
N GLN A 580 -22.11 11.11 18.05
CA GLN A 580 -22.86 11.63 19.18
C GLN A 580 -24.34 11.29 19.01
N PRO A 581 -25.05 10.90 20.08
CA PRO A 581 -26.43 10.46 20.01
C PRO A 581 -27.33 11.64 19.62
N ALA A 582 -27.48 11.90 18.32
CA ALA A 582 -28.49 12.79 17.79
C ALA A 582 -29.84 12.07 17.86
N GLY A 583 -30.65 12.44 18.86
CA GLY A 583 -32.09 12.25 18.92
C GLY A 583 -32.65 10.93 18.38
N ARG A 584 -32.69 9.88 19.22
CA ARG A 584 -33.57 8.74 18.98
C ARG A 584 -35.04 9.19 19.06
N GLY A 585 -35.62 9.50 17.91
CA GLY A 585 -37.08 9.55 17.77
C GLY A 585 -37.66 8.15 18.02
N GLN A 586 -38.60 8.06 18.96
CA GLN A 586 -39.39 6.85 19.23
C GLN A 586 -40.14 6.45 17.94
N TRP A 587 -39.78 5.30 17.38
CA TRP A 587 -40.59 4.62 16.37
C TRP A 587 -41.60 3.69 17.09
N LEU A 588 -42.84 3.75 16.62
CA LEU A 588 -44.06 3.16 17.17
C LEU A 588 -43.98 1.64 17.44
N PRO A 589 -44.64 1.12 18.50
CA PRO A 589 -44.81 -0.31 18.70
C PRO A 589 -46.07 -0.80 17.97
N GLY A 590 -45.96 -1.91 17.24
CA GLY A 590 -47.12 -2.75 16.95
C GLY A 590 -47.25 -3.24 15.52
N ILE A 591 -46.46 -4.25 15.14
CA ILE A 591 -46.93 -5.35 14.27
C ILE A 591 -46.29 -6.63 14.80
N GLY A 592 -47.11 -7.58 15.23
CA GLY A 592 -46.67 -8.89 15.73
C GLY A 592 -46.16 -9.77 14.60
N ALA A 593 -44.87 -10.09 14.61
CA ALA A 593 -44.25 -11.11 13.76
C ALA A 593 -44.16 -12.43 14.55
N GLY A 594 -45.12 -13.32 14.33
CA GLY A 594 -45.08 -14.69 14.84
C GLY A 594 -44.15 -15.58 14.02
N ALA A 595 -43.30 -16.34 14.73
CA ALA A 595 -42.73 -17.63 14.34
C ALA A 595 -41.63 -17.76 13.25
N LEU A 596 -40.94 -16.69 12.84
CA LEU A 596 -39.67 -16.77 12.07
C LEU A 596 -38.48 -16.01 12.70
N GLY A 597 -38.66 -15.39 13.86
CA GLY A 597 -37.68 -14.45 14.46
C GLY A 597 -36.51 -15.05 15.27
N GLY A 598 -36.35 -16.37 15.33
CA GLY A 598 -35.47 -17.01 16.32
C GLY A 598 -33.98 -17.15 15.94
N ALA A 599 -33.63 -17.20 14.65
CA ALA A 599 -32.28 -17.60 14.22
C ALA A 599 -31.54 -16.58 13.33
N VAL A 600 -32.19 -15.50 12.90
CA VAL A 600 -31.59 -14.50 11.98
C VAL A 600 -31.60 -13.10 12.59
N GLY A 601 -31.33 -12.99 13.88
CA GLY A 601 -31.03 -11.73 14.57
C GLY A 601 -29.65 -11.17 14.22
N TRP A 602 -29.24 -11.21 12.94
CA TRP A 602 -28.02 -10.56 12.46
C TRP A 602 -28.36 -9.14 12.02
N GLY A 603 -28.95 -8.37 12.92
CA GLY A 603 -29.10 -6.93 12.73
C GLY A 603 -27.71 -6.32 12.71
N LEU A 604 -27.19 -6.05 11.51
CA LEU A 604 -26.10 -5.11 11.35
C LEU A 604 -26.55 -3.79 11.97
N LYS A 605 -26.17 -3.53 13.23
CA LYS A 605 -26.36 -2.24 13.92
C LYS A 605 -25.38 -1.22 13.33
N SER A 606 -25.43 -1.06 12.02
CA SER A 606 -24.65 -0.12 11.26
C SER A 606 -25.66 0.84 10.65
N ASP A 607 -25.58 2.10 11.06
CA ASP A 607 -26.37 3.19 10.44
C ASP A 607 -25.86 3.53 9.02
N ILE A 608 -24.84 2.81 8.52
CA ILE A 608 -24.29 2.98 7.18
C ILE A 608 -25.23 2.33 6.15
N PRO A 609 -25.73 3.08 5.15
CA PRO A 609 -26.55 2.55 4.06
C PRO A 609 -25.81 1.47 3.25
N HIS A 610 -26.57 0.51 2.74
CA HIS A 610 -26.07 -0.55 1.86
C HIS A 610 -26.61 -0.35 0.44
N VAL A 611 -25.79 -0.55 -0.59
CA VAL A 611 -26.21 -0.47 -2.00
C VAL A 611 -25.86 -1.78 -2.71
N LEU A 612 -26.86 -2.50 -3.22
CA LEU A 612 -26.66 -3.69 -4.05
C LEU A 612 -26.61 -3.32 -5.53
N ILE A 613 -25.54 -3.74 -6.20
CA ILE A 613 -25.32 -3.66 -7.64
C ILE A 613 -25.23 -5.09 -8.17
N THR A 614 -26.13 -5.46 -9.08
CA THR A 614 -26.11 -6.79 -9.71
C THR A 614 -26.71 -6.76 -11.10
N ASP A 615 -26.13 -7.57 -11.98
CA ASP A 615 -26.64 -7.82 -13.34
C ASP A 615 -27.78 -8.86 -13.37
N ASN A 616 -28.09 -9.49 -12.24
CA ASN A 616 -29.18 -10.46 -12.14
C ASN A 616 -30.53 -9.77 -11.84
N GLU A 617 -31.41 -9.72 -12.85
CA GLU A 617 -32.73 -9.08 -12.75
C GLU A 617 -33.64 -9.73 -11.70
N ALA A 618 -33.63 -11.07 -11.61
CA ALA A 618 -34.46 -11.79 -10.65
C ALA A 618 -34.06 -11.47 -9.19
N LEU A 619 -32.76 -11.40 -8.90
CA LEU A 619 -32.27 -10.98 -7.59
C LEU A 619 -32.67 -9.54 -7.28
N ARG A 620 -32.57 -8.65 -8.27
CA ARG A 620 -33.00 -7.25 -8.15
C ARG A 620 -34.48 -7.14 -7.80
N LEU A 621 -35.34 -7.87 -8.51
CA LEU A 621 -36.78 -7.86 -8.27
C LEU A 621 -37.11 -8.39 -6.87
N LYS A 622 -36.44 -9.47 -6.42
CA LYS A 622 -36.61 -10.02 -5.07
C LYS A 622 -36.19 -9.05 -3.96
N VAL A 623 -35.12 -8.28 -4.15
CA VAL A 623 -34.75 -7.21 -3.19
C VAL A 623 -35.75 -6.06 -3.24
N LYS A 624 -36.19 -5.65 -4.44
CA LYS A 624 -37.16 -4.56 -4.63
C LYS A 624 -38.53 -4.86 -4.01
N THR A 625 -39.01 -6.09 -4.10
CA THR A 625 -40.31 -6.52 -3.56
C THR A 625 -40.26 -6.79 -2.05
N GLY A 626 -39.10 -6.70 -1.42
CA GLY A 626 -38.91 -7.05 -0.01
C GLY A 626 -39.01 -8.55 0.28
N TYR A 627 -38.99 -9.41 -0.75
CA TYR A 627 -38.98 -10.87 -0.61
C TYR A 627 -37.74 -11.35 0.15
N ILE A 628 -36.62 -10.66 -0.05
CA ILE A 628 -35.42 -10.85 0.78
C ILE A 628 -35.45 -9.77 1.86
N PRO A 629 -35.31 -10.13 3.17
CA PRO A 629 -35.41 -9.19 4.27
C PRO A 629 -34.54 -7.96 4.02
N PRO A 630 -35.00 -6.76 4.40
CA PRO A 630 -34.32 -5.52 4.06
C PRO A 630 -32.90 -5.55 4.62
N TRP A 631 -31.93 -5.38 3.74
CA TRP A 631 -30.71 -4.68 4.10
C TRP A 631 -31.16 -3.35 4.70
N SER A 632 -31.02 -3.23 6.02
CA SER A 632 -31.69 -2.23 6.84
C SER A 632 -31.31 -0.80 6.47
N SER A 633 -32.12 -0.19 5.62
CA SER A 633 -32.64 1.17 5.83
C SER A 633 -33.96 1.26 5.04
N PRO A 634 -35.06 1.72 5.65
CA PRO A 634 -36.33 1.90 4.96
C PRO A 634 -36.18 2.95 3.85
N GLY A 635 -35.97 2.50 2.62
CA GLY A 635 -35.89 3.37 1.44
C GLY A 635 -34.86 3.01 0.37
N VAL A 636 -34.03 1.97 0.54
CA VAL A 636 -33.05 1.58 -0.49
C VAL A 636 -33.74 0.85 -1.63
N GLN A 637 -34.00 1.55 -2.73
CA GLN A 637 -34.29 0.90 -4.01
C GLN A 637 -33.00 0.27 -4.55
N PRO A 638 -33.01 -0.92 -5.16
CA PRO A 638 -31.83 -1.41 -5.86
C PRO A 638 -31.48 -0.42 -6.99
N VAL A 639 -30.30 0.20 -6.88
CA VAL A 639 -29.77 1.08 -7.90
C VAL A 639 -29.19 0.19 -8.99
N HIS A 640 -29.98 -0.07 -10.01
CA HIS A 640 -29.44 -0.38 -11.32
C HIS A 640 -30.26 0.40 -12.32
N ILE A 641 -29.57 1.25 -13.08
CA ILE A 641 -30.21 1.91 -14.22
C ILE A 641 -30.35 0.84 -15.29
N GLU A 642 -31.59 0.40 -15.54
CA GLU A 642 -31.90 -0.51 -16.64
C GLU A 642 -31.35 0.08 -17.95
N VAL A 643 -30.27 -0.53 -18.44
CA VAL A 643 -29.91 -0.38 -19.84
C VAL A 643 -30.89 -1.26 -20.60
N HIS A 644 -32.02 -0.67 -21.02
CA HIS A 644 -32.72 -1.23 -22.16
C HIS A 644 -31.68 -1.32 -23.28
N GLN A 645 -31.27 -2.55 -23.62
CA GLN A 645 -30.54 -2.76 -24.86
C GLN A 645 -31.49 -2.25 -25.94
N ALA A 646 -31.23 -1.04 -26.46
CA ALA A 646 -31.82 -0.63 -27.71
C ALA A 646 -31.47 -1.76 -28.67
N GLU A 647 -32.47 -2.53 -29.11
CA GLU A 647 -32.27 -3.61 -30.05
C GLU A 647 -31.46 -3.04 -31.20
N TRP A 648 -30.20 -3.44 -31.29
CA TRP A 648 -29.36 -3.06 -32.40
C TRP A 648 -29.90 -3.83 -33.60
N VAL A 649 -30.82 -3.21 -34.35
CA VAL A 649 -31.36 -3.78 -35.58
C VAL A 649 -30.24 -3.72 -36.62
N PRO A 650 -29.64 -4.86 -37.01
CA PRO A 650 -28.59 -4.87 -38.01
C PRO A 650 -29.21 -4.49 -39.36
N GLY A 651 -28.79 -3.37 -39.96
CA GLY A 651 -29.08 -3.05 -41.36
C GLY A 651 -30.14 -1.97 -41.64
N GLY A 652 -30.75 -1.37 -40.62
CA GLY A 652 -31.58 -0.17 -40.81
C GLY A 652 -30.74 1.09 -40.71
N ALA A 653 -30.45 1.75 -41.84
CA ALA A 653 -29.87 3.10 -41.83
C ALA A 653 -30.89 4.07 -41.22
N SER A 654 -30.86 4.23 -39.90
CA SER A 654 -31.68 5.23 -39.21
C SER A 654 -31.24 6.61 -39.68
N PRO A 655 -32.15 7.47 -40.15
CA PRO A 655 -31.82 8.81 -40.65
C PRO A 655 -31.19 9.73 -39.57
N ASN A 656 -31.15 9.31 -38.30
CA ASN A 656 -30.52 10.04 -37.19
C ASN A 656 -29.48 9.19 -36.44
N ALA A 657 -28.42 8.74 -37.12
CA ALA A 657 -27.33 7.97 -36.51
C ALA A 657 -26.73 8.63 -35.25
N SER A 658 -26.64 9.97 -35.22
CA SER A 658 -26.16 10.73 -34.06
C SER A 658 -27.07 10.63 -32.83
N ALA A 659 -28.40 10.59 -33.02
CA ALA A 659 -29.35 10.45 -31.91
C ALA A 659 -29.32 9.04 -31.32
N ALA A 660 -29.16 8.02 -32.16
CA ALA A 660 -29.00 6.63 -31.71
C ALA A 660 -27.68 6.43 -30.95
N GLU A 661 -26.59 7.04 -31.43
CA GLU A 661 -25.30 7.03 -30.73
C GLU A 661 -25.39 7.73 -29.38
N GLU A 662 -26.00 8.92 -29.31
CA GLU A 662 -26.14 9.64 -28.05
C GLU A 662 -27.08 8.90 -27.06
N ALA A 663 -28.12 8.22 -27.55
CA ALA A 663 -28.95 7.35 -26.71
C ALA A 663 -28.15 6.17 -26.14
N LEU A 664 -27.29 5.55 -26.96
CA LEU A 664 -26.38 4.49 -26.53
C LEU A 664 -25.38 5.00 -25.48
N VAL A 665 -24.81 6.19 -25.69
CA VAL A 665 -23.91 6.84 -24.73
C VAL A 665 -24.63 7.07 -23.40
N ARG A 666 -25.84 7.65 -23.40
CA ARG A 666 -26.63 7.85 -22.18
C ARG A 666 -26.89 6.55 -21.44
N ALA A 667 -27.22 5.48 -22.16
CA ALA A 667 -27.42 4.16 -21.57
C ALA A 667 -26.14 3.60 -20.94
N HIS A 668 -24.97 3.83 -21.56
CA HIS A 668 -23.69 3.43 -20.99
C HIS A 668 -23.28 4.28 -19.79
N VAL A 669 -23.52 5.60 -19.81
CA VAL A 669 -23.31 6.49 -18.65
C VAL A 669 -24.14 6.00 -17.47
N ALA A 670 -25.38 5.58 -17.73
CA ALA A 670 -26.25 4.94 -16.75
C ALA A 670 -25.64 3.64 -16.17
N SER A 671 -25.16 2.73 -17.01
CA SER A 671 -24.46 1.52 -16.51
C SER A 671 -23.18 1.84 -15.74
N LEU A 672 -22.48 2.92 -16.09
CA LEU A 672 -21.29 3.38 -15.41
C LEU A 672 -21.58 4.13 -14.12
N ALA A 673 -22.82 4.58 -13.90
CA ALA A 673 -23.22 5.11 -12.61
C ALA A 673 -22.96 4.07 -11.51
N ASP A 674 -23.25 2.79 -11.79
CA ASP A 674 -22.97 1.66 -10.88
C ASP A 674 -21.46 1.49 -10.62
N PHE A 675 -20.63 1.70 -11.64
CA PHE A 675 -19.18 1.72 -11.47
C PHE A 675 -18.76 2.84 -10.52
N GLY A 676 -19.32 4.04 -10.72
CA GLY A 676 -19.06 5.18 -9.85
C GLY A 676 -19.56 4.98 -8.42
N ILE A 677 -20.67 4.27 -8.20
CA ILE A 677 -21.16 3.89 -6.87
C ILE A 677 -20.10 3.03 -6.16
N LEU A 678 -19.52 2.03 -6.85
CA LEU A 678 -18.43 1.22 -6.28
C LEU A 678 -17.20 2.07 -5.94
N VAL A 679 -16.82 2.98 -6.84
CA VAL A 679 -15.68 3.90 -6.64
C VAL A 679 -15.90 4.86 -5.45
N LYS A 680 -17.13 5.34 -5.23
CA LYS A 680 -17.48 6.26 -4.13
C LYS A 680 -17.79 5.58 -2.79
N SER A 681 -17.98 4.26 -2.78
CA SER A 681 -18.32 3.52 -1.56
C SER A 681 -17.23 3.62 -0.48
N ALA A 682 -17.64 3.73 0.78
CA ALA A 682 -16.74 3.69 1.93
C ALA A 682 -16.18 2.28 2.15
N CYS A 683 -17.01 1.27 1.88
CA CYS A 683 -16.66 -0.14 1.95
C CYS A 683 -17.27 -0.89 0.75
N VAL A 684 -16.59 -1.90 0.22
CA VAL A 684 -17.10 -2.69 -0.92
C VAL A 684 -16.94 -4.19 -0.70
N VAL A 685 -17.97 -4.95 -1.01
CA VAL A 685 -17.89 -6.41 -1.16
C VAL A 685 -18.25 -6.73 -2.60
N PHE A 686 -17.40 -7.46 -3.31
CA PHE A 686 -17.59 -7.64 -4.74
C PHE A 686 -17.15 -9.02 -5.23
N SER A 687 -17.81 -9.48 -6.28
CA SER A 687 -17.47 -10.66 -7.07
C SER A 687 -16.24 -10.40 -7.96
N PRO A 688 -15.38 -11.41 -8.21
CA PRO A 688 -14.18 -11.30 -9.02
C PRO A 688 -14.57 -11.08 -10.48
N SER A 689 -14.66 -9.81 -10.85
CA SER A 689 -15.05 -9.33 -12.17
C SER A 689 -14.10 -8.21 -12.57
N GLY A 690 -13.83 -8.06 -13.87
CA GLY A 690 -13.04 -6.92 -14.37
C GLY A 690 -13.63 -5.59 -13.89
N PHE A 691 -14.96 -5.48 -13.85
CA PHE A 691 -15.68 -4.30 -13.39
C PHE A 691 -15.43 -3.99 -11.90
N GLY A 692 -15.69 -4.96 -11.00
CA GLY A 692 -15.49 -4.77 -9.56
C GLY A 692 -14.03 -4.57 -9.18
N ASN A 693 -13.10 -5.31 -9.81
CA ASN A 693 -11.67 -5.17 -9.61
C ASN A 693 -11.19 -3.76 -9.95
N GLN A 694 -11.60 -3.21 -11.11
CA GLN A 694 -11.18 -1.86 -11.52
C GLN A 694 -11.82 -0.78 -10.66
N ALA A 695 -13.07 -0.95 -10.25
CA ALA A 695 -13.71 -0.01 -9.33
C ALA A 695 -12.95 0.05 -8.01
N GLN A 696 -12.57 -1.10 -7.44
CA GLN A 696 -11.78 -1.19 -6.21
C GLN A 696 -10.46 -0.39 -6.32
N LEU A 697 -9.76 -0.50 -7.44
CA LEU A 697 -8.47 0.19 -7.67
C LEU A 697 -8.61 1.72 -7.70
N LEU A 698 -9.78 2.25 -8.07
CA LEU A 698 -10.03 3.69 -8.15
C LEU A 698 -10.60 4.30 -6.85
N ARG A 699 -10.90 3.50 -5.83
CA ARG A 699 -11.44 3.99 -4.56
C ARG A 699 -10.40 4.80 -3.78
N SER A 700 -10.88 5.77 -3.01
CA SER A 700 -10.05 6.50 -2.03
C SER A 700 -9.71 5.67 -0.79
N HIS A 701 -10.49 4.61 -0.51
CA HIS A 701 -10.36 3.75 0.67
C HIS A 701 -10.21 2.27 0.26
N PRO A 702 -9.05 1.86 -0.29
CA PRO A 702 -8.85 0.48 -0.74
C PRO A 702 -8.90 -0.54 0.41
N ASP A 703 -8.65 -0.11 1.65
CA ASP A 703 -8.53 -0.98 2.82
C ASP A 703 -9.87 -1.61 3.26
N CYS A 704 -11.01 -0.97 2.94
CA CYS A 704 -12.33 -1.51 3.24
C CYS A 704 -12.90 -2.21 2.00
N ALA A 705 -12.34 -3.36 1.64
CA ALA A 705 -12.80 -4.16 0.50
C ALA A 705 -12.75 -5.66 0.80
N ALA A 706 -13.75 -6.42 0.34
CA ALA A 706 -13.74 -7.88 0.37
C ALA A 706 -14.07 -8.46 -1.01
N LEU A 707 -13.25 -9.42 -1.44
CA LEU A 707 -13.48 -10.18 -2.66
C LEU A 707 -14.20 -11.49 -2.34
N LEU A 708 -15.31 -11.74 -3.03
CA LEU A 708 -16.07 -12.99 -2.92
C LEU A 708 -15.39 -14.08 -3.75
N THR A 709 -14.42 -14.79 -3.19
CA THR A 709 -13.80 -15.94 -3.88
C THR A 709 -14.53 -17.24 -3.57
N ARG A 710 -14.49 -18.18 -4.52
CA ARG A 710 -15.07 -19.53 -4.36
C ARG A 710 -14.48 -20.27 -3.15
N ASP A 711 -13.20 -20.05 -2.88
CA ASP A 711 -12.47 -20.72 -1.80
C ASP A 711 -13.03 -20.38 -0.41
N TYR A 712 -13.58 -19.16 -0.23
CA TYR A 712 -14.20 -18.78 1.05
C TYR A 712 -15.38 -19.68 1.44
N LEU A 713 -16.15 -20.20 0.47
CA LEU A 713 -17.27 -21.10 0.74
C LEU A 713 -16.85 -22.55 1.01
N SER A 714 -15.68 -22.95 0.53
CA SER A 714 -15.13 -24.28 0.85
C SER A 714 -14.61 -24.37 2.29
N THR A 715 -14.49 -23.25 3.01
CA THR A 715 -14.12 -23.27 4.43
C THR A 715 -15.28 -23.78 5.30
N PRO A 716 -15.10 -24.87 6.09
CA PRO A 716 -16.20 -25.55 6.80
C PRO A 716 -16.99 -24.66 7.78
N VAL A 717 -16.33 -23.66 8.38
CA VAL A 717 -16.89 -22.81 9.43
C VAL A 717 -17.88 -21.78 8.89
N LEU A 718 -17.62 -21.22 7.70
CA LEU A 718 -18.52 -20.26 7.05
C LEU A 718 -19.57 -20.97 6.19
N GLY A 719 -19.19 -22.06 5.51
CA GLY A 719 -20.11 -22.86 4.70
C GLY A 719 -21.25 -23.48 5.50
N SER A 720 -21.01 -23.91 6.74
CA SER A 720 -22.07 -24.42 7.63
C SER A 720 -23.04 -23.33 8.10
N ARG A 721 -22.53 -22.13 8.44
CA ARG A 721 -23.36 -20.98 8.84
C ARG A 721 -24.17 -20.40 7.67
N ALA A 722 -23.56 -20.29 6.49
CA ALA A 722 -24.24 -19.80 5.28
C ALA A 722 -25.33 -20.77 4.80
N LYS A 723 -25.05 -22.09 4.78
CA LYS A 723 -26.05 -23.12 4.45
C LYS A 723 -27.19 -23.18 5.46
N GLY A 724 -26.92 -22.89 6.74
CA GLY A 724 -27.96 -22.77 7.77
C GLY A 724 -28.87 -21.57 7.56
N ALA A 725 -28.32 -20.41 7.19
CA ALA A 725 -29.08 -19.20 6.89
C ALA A 725 -29.91 -19.32 5.60
N ALA A 726 -29.37 -19.96 4.57
CA ALA A 726 -30.06 -20.23 3.31
C ALA A 726 -31.32 -21.11 3.48
N ARG A 727 -31.21 -22.20 4.25
CA ARG A 727 -32.35 -23.10 4.56
C ARG A 727 -33.46 -22.45 5.40
N LEU A 728 -33.21 -21.27 5.97
CA LEU A 728 -34.20 -20.47 6.70
C LEU A 728 -34.87 -19.41 5.80
N LEU A 729 -34.33 -19.17 4.60
CA LEU A 729 -34.83 -18.23 3.60
C LEU A 729 -35.59 -18.90 2.45
N ASP A 730 -35.27 -20.16 2.15
CA ASP A 730 -36.13 -21.09 1.39
C ASP A 730 -37.30 -21.57 2.27
#